data_AF-A0A7R9BPW6-F1
#
_entry.id   AF-A0A7R9BPW6-F1
#
_cell.length_a   1.000
_cell.length_b   1.000
_cell.length_c   1.000
_cell.angle_alpha   90.00
_cell.angle_beta   90.00
_cell.angle_gamma   90.00
#
_symmetry.space_group_name_H-M   'P 1'
#
loop_
_entity.id
_entity.type
_entity.pdbx_description
1 polymer ?
#
loop_
_entity_poly.entity_id
_entity_poly.type
_entity_poly.pdbx_seq_one_letter_code
_entity_poly.pdbx_strand_id
1 'polypeptide(L)'
;MENTAVEKMCGRCYPIAELYPNKTGSIDKLKAHLLESNQEIAPLKVWQLQDLSLQAAERIKAAPKDEALSIMSQISQNFPLQARSLVRTAVRDELRKEVKKNQKIIQNEIGIQPSDAFLLVNGLTYDMDTIDPFSLLDSLKTEHKKMEGLHQLGLNQETVVKMLSLDIGKSKSTSSKGSPSYALDIRDTAVVYVNDIEKDPSYAKWPSQLLELLRPVFPGMLRSIRRNIFHLVLLVDPAEKTSAELVKIAESFYVHKAPIRIGFVLSVDPREEVTGNDDAGVAMLLGFNAVSSVKNAAAGLSFLTDVSLIPEWCTIRVYAKAGADPVTPEIVREVMKRLRPKDNLDEIFGADSTYDYGRQLARDFISRTGLERLPQVLMNGIPLEQKHLNADGFEEGAIMALSSQMNVLQQAVYDGSLTDSDNVLDFLMRQPNVMPRLNNRILTGDNDEVKYVDASSLFSDPKDDDLTQKVFSNFPYFSSKSGSMGTKPVTVWLAVDVNNRQGLGIVRAAASHIAGDPNMRIGLLFNAEDVNNDRLAKAVLSVIQSQENRVAAEVLDAFLTDKNVKKFVEGNLEPVQLNVKGFDLLSYSKAFDALDMSSILNLHRQYSSKMLNVRPGQAVVICNGRVIGPLGAKEDFVESDFLLLSRYVSSTSADAIIQMLLEVKAQGKQGRTLSDYVVGATTVLLSQGAAKSRLELPALVSDSSTVHLSSQVEGEPYLDIVGIVDPLTRGAQLMASLVSTVMKVLPSKVRLYMNCVEKHSEMPMKSFFRYVLASEPEFEPETGSLVAPVAKFLHLPTEPILTMGLKIPENWLVGLVRSPYDLDNIRLKDVEGGVYGKSEVRRVLRC
;
A
#
# COMPACT_ATOMS: atom_id res chain seq x y z
N MET A 1 -3.96 41.78 -34.27
CA MET A 1 -5.28 41.15 -34.09
C MET A 1 -5.87 41.53 -32.73
N GLU A 2 -6.30 42.80 -32.57
CA GLU A 2 -6.74 43.37 -31.28
C GLU A 2 -8.25 43.26 -31.01
N ASN A 3 -9.04 42.67 -31.92
CA ASN A 3 -10.50 42.81 -31.92
C ASN A 3 -11.31 41.64 -31.33
N THR A 4 -10.74 40.47 -31.06
CA THR A 4 -11.56 39.28 -30.75
C THR A 4 -11.96 39.14 -29.27
N ALA A 5 -11.28 39.82 -28.35
CA ALA A 5 -11.62 39.79 -26.92
C ALA A 5 -12.57 40.93 -26.49
N VAL A 6 -12.59 42.03 -27.25
CA VAL A 6 -13.53 43.14 -27.07
C VAL A 6 -14.98 42.67 -27.31
N GLU A 7 -15.18 41.67 -28.18
CA GLU A 7 -16.49 41.06 -28.45
C GLU A 7 -17.07 40.28 -27.26
N LYS A 8 -16.24 39.59 -26.45
CA LYS A 8 -16.74 38.70 -25.40
C LYS A 8 -17.11 39.41 -24.08
N MET A 9 -16.37 40.45 -23.67
CA MET A 9 -16.74 41.28 -22.51
C MET A 9 -17.84 42.30 -22.83
N CYS A 10 -17.96 42.72 -24.10
CA CYS A 10 -19.12 43.46 -24.60
C CYS A 10 -20.31 42.54 -24.92
N GLY A 11 -20.32 41.25 -24.57
CA GLY A 11 -21.44 40.35 -24.88
C GLY A 11 -22.80 40.77 -24.29
N ARG A 12 -22.84 41.70 -23.32
CA ARG A 12 -24.07 42.37 -22.87
C ARG A 12 -24.35 43.72 -23.54
N CYS A 13 -23.35 44.37 -24.12
CA CYS A 13 -23.51 45.64 -24.85
C CYS A 13 -23.73 45.42 -26.36
N TYR A 14 -23.22 44.33 -26.94
CA TYR A 14 -23.44 43.95 -28.34
C TYR A 14 -24.91 43.64 -28.65
N PRO A 15 -25.65 42.87 -27.83
CA PRO A 15 -27.08 42.68 -28.03
C PRO A 15 -27.85 43.99 -27.87
N ILE A 16 -27.40 44.89 -26.98
CA ILE A 16 -28.04 46.20 -26.74
C ILE A 16 -27.77 47.16 -27.91
N ALA A 17 -26.60 47.07 -28.54
CA ALA A 17 -26.25 47.82 -29.75
C ALA A 17 -27.02 47.31 -30.98
N GLU A 18 -27.27 46.00 -31.09
CA GLU A 18 -28.16 45.40 -32.10
C GLU A 18 -29.65 45.73 -31.86
N LEU A 19 -30.10 45.74 -30.60
CA LEU A 19 -31.48 46.05 -30.22
C LEU A 19 -31.82 47.56 -30.27
N TYR A 20 -30.82 48.45 -30.14
CA TYR A 20 -31.01 49.91 -30.18
C TYR A 20 -29.94 50.63 -31.02
N PRO A 21 -30.01 50.56 -32.36
CA PRO A 21 -29.06 51.19 -33.28
C PRO A 21 -28.98 52.73 -33.14
N ASN A 22 -30.06 53.35 -32.66
CA ASN A 22 -30.19 54.81 -32.55
C ASN A 22 -29.55 55.41 -31.28
N LYS A 23 -28.95 54.58 -30.40
CA LYS A 23 -28.39 55.02 -29.11
C LYS A 23 -26.90 54.67 -28.94
N THR A 24 -26.17 54.43 -30.03
CA THR A 24 -24.72 54.14 -30.04
C THR A 24 -23.91 55.12 -29.20
N GLY A 25 -24.13 56.43 -29.34
CA GLY A 25 -23.43 57.45 -28.54
C GLY A 25 -23.73 57.42 -27.03
N SER A 26 -24.87 56.87 -26.60
CA SER A 26 -25.16 56.67 -25.17
C SER A 26 -24.57 55.37 -24.65
N ILE A 27 -24.48 54.35 -25.51
CA ILE A 27 -23.81 53.07 -25.22
C ILE A 27 -22.30 53.28 -25.11
N ASP A 28 -21.70 54.12 -25.95
CA ASP A 28 -20.29 54.48 -25.86
C ASP A 28 -19.98 55.32 -24.62
N LYS A 29 -20.90 56.23 -24.24
CA LYS A 29 -20.80 56.95 -22.96
C LYS A 29 -20.97 56.02 -21.76
N LEU A 30 -21.87 55.05 -21.83
CA LEU A 30 -22.03 54.02 -20.78
C LEU A 30 -20.78 53.14 -20.71
N LYS A 31 -20.20 52.77 -21.85
CA LYS A 31 -18.95 52.01 -21.96
C LYS A 31 -17.79 52.78 -21.37
N ALA A 32 -17.65 54.06 -21.71
CA ALA A 32 -16.64 54.96 -21.14
C ALA A 32 -16.83 55.12 -19.62
N HIS A 33 -18.07 55.35 -19.16
CA HIS A 33 -18.39 55.47 -17.74
C HIS A 33 -18.14 54.16 -16.96
N LEU A 34 -18.43 53.00 -17.56
CA LEU A 34 -18.12 51.70 -16.96
C LEU A 34 -16.61 51.44 -16.88
N LEU A 35 -15.86 51.87 -17.90
CA LEU A 35 -14.40 51.81 -17.93
C LEU A 35 -13.77 52.75 -16.89
N GLU A 36 -14.27 53.97 -16.73
CA GLU A 36 -13.82 54.93 -15.71
C GLU A 36 -14.17 54.45 -14.29
N SER A 37 -15.38 53.90 -14.09
CA SER A 37 -15.81 53.41 -12.77
C SER A 37 -15.06 52.17 -12.26
N ASN A 38 -14.37 51.44 -13.14
CA ASN A 38 -13.61 50.24 -12.82
C ASN A 38 -12.12 50.50 -12.47
N GLN A 39 -11.65 51.76 -12.52
CA GLN A 39 -10.22 52.07 -12.34
C GLN A 39 -9.81 52.36 -10.88
N GLU A 40 -10.74 52.68 -9.99
CA GLU A 40 -10.45 53.01 -8.59
C GLU A 40 -10.79 51.87 -7.61
N ILE A 41 -9.80 51.41 -6.85
CA ILE A 41 -10.03 50.51 -5.69
C ILE A 41 -10.63 51.34 -4.56
N ALA A 42 -11.95 51.30 -4.42
CA ALA A 42 -12.64 52.06 -3.37
C ALA A 42 -12.40 51.45 -1.97
N PRO A 43 -12.09 52.26 -0.94
CA PRO A 43 -11.96 51.78 0.43
C PRO A 43 -13.32 51.29 0.96
N LEU A 44 -13.36 50.04 1.44
CA LEU A 44 -14.55 49.44 2.04
C LEU A 44 -14.56 49.65 3.56
N LYS A 45 -15.75 49.87 4.13
CA LYS A 45 -15.92 49.99 5.59
C LYS A 45 -16.01 48.60 6.24
N VAL A 46 -15.59 48.48 7.49
CA VAL A 46 -15.48 47.18 8.21
C VAL A 46 -16.78 46.36 8.20
N TRP A 47 -17.95 46.99 8.37
CA TRP A 47 -19.23 46.26 8.33
C TRP A 47 -19.60 45.73 6.94
N GLN A 48 -19.07 46.33 5.87
CA GLN A 48 -19.29 45.85 4.50
C GLN A 48 -18.42 44.63 4.18
N LEU A 49 -17.39 44.36 4.98
CA LEU A 49 -16.50 43.21 4.80
C LEU A 49 -17.11 41.91 5.35
N GLN A 50 -18.00 42.01 6.35
CA GLN A 50 -18.45 40.86 7.13
C GLN A 50 -19.01 39.72 6.26
N ASP A 51 -19.98 40.02 5.38
CA ASP A 51 -20.73 39.00 4.64
C ASP A 51 -20.18 38.72 3.22
N LEU A 52 -18.97 39.18 2.89
CA LEU A 52 -18.46 39.13 1.50
C LEU A 52 -18.41 37.71 0.91
N SER A 53 -17.99 36.71 1.68
CA SER A 53 -17.94 35.32 1.19
C SER A 53 -19.32 34.76 0.89
N LEU A 54 -20.30 35.02 1.75
CA LEU A 54 -21.69 34.62 1.54
C LEU A 54 -22.30 35.32 0.32
N GLN A 55 -21.98 36.60 0.12
CA GLN A 55 -22.40 37.37 -1.05
C GLN A 55 -21.79 36.82 -2.35
N ALA A 56 -20.51 36.43 -2.32
CA ALA A 56 -19.85 35.78 -3.44
C ALA A 56 -20.49 34.43 -3.77
N ALA A 57 -20.80 33.61 -2.76
CA ALA A 57 -21.48 32.33 -2.96
C ALA A 57 -22.89 32.49 -3.55
N GLU A 58 -23.69 33.44 -3.06
CA GLU A 58 -25.02 33.73 -3.64
C GLU A 58 -24.89 34.17 -5.10
N ARG A 59 -23.89 35.00 -5.43
CA ARG A 59 -23.62 35.45 -6.80
C ARG A 59 -23.28 34.29 -7.74
N ILE A 60 -22.46 33.35 -7.28
CA ILE A 60 -22.05 32.17 -8.07
C ILE A 60 -23.23 31.24 -8.26
N LYS A 61 -24.02 31.01 -7.21
CA LYS A 61 -25.21 30.14 -7.28
C LYS A 61 -26.31 30.73 -8.17
N ALA A 62 -26.50 32.04 -8.14
CA ALA A 62 -27.48 32.72 -8.97
C ALA A 62 -27.11 32.71 -10.47
N ALA A 63 -25.88 32.33 -10.80
CA ALA A 63 -25.44 32.21 -12.18
C ALA A 63 -25.99 30.94 -12.86
N PRO A 64 -26.08 30.93 -14.21
CA PRO A 64 -26.26 29.69 -14.96
C PRO A 64 -25.17 28.67 -14.60
N LYS A 65 -25.54 27.38 -14.56
CA LYS A 65 -24.63 26.30 -14.18
C LYS A 65 -23.34 26.29 -15.00
N ASP A 66 -23.46 26.46 -16.31
CA ASP A 66 -22.31 26.43 -17.24
C ASP A 66 -21.32 27.59 -17.01
N GLU A 67 -21.78 28.70 -16.45
CA GLU A 67 -20.96 29.88 -16.18
C GLU A 67 -20.46 29.95 -14.72
N ALA A 68 -20.94 29.09 -13.82
CA ALA A 68 -20.67 29.17 -12.39
C ALA A 68 -19.17 29.12 -12.06
N LEU A 69 -18.42 28.21 -12.68
CA LEU A 69 -16.96 28.12 -12.52
C LEU A 69 -16.23 29.33 -13.09
N SER A 70 -16.69 29.85 -14.24
CA SER A 70 -16.12 31.04 -14.87
C SER A 70 -16.32 32.27 -13.97
N ILE A 71 -17.51 32.42 -13.38
CA ILE A 71 -17.83 33.51 -12.46
C ILE A 71 -17.05 33.37 -11.15
N MET A 72 -16.92 32.16 -10.60
CA MET A 72 -16.07 31.90 -9.44
C MET A 72 -14.61 32.28 -9.73
N SER A 73 -14.10 31.92 -10.91
CA SER A 73 -12.76 32.31 -11.37
C SER A 73 -12.64 33.82 -11.48
N GLN A 74 -13.61 34.51 -12.07
CA GLN A 74 -13.59 35.97 -12.23
C GLN A 74 -13.65 36.71 -10.89
N ILE A 75 -14.49 36.26 -9.96
CA ILE A 75 -14.63 36.84 -8.63
C ILE A 75 -13.34 36.65 -7.84
N SER A 76 -12.83 35.42 -7.77
CA SER A 76 -11.64 35.09 -6.98
C SER A 76 -10.38 35.75 -7.55
N GLN A 77 -10.18 35.73 -8.87
CA GLN A 77 -8.97 36.25 -9.52
C GLN A 77 -8.91 37.79 -9.61
N ASN A 78 -10.06 38.47 -9.66
CA ASN A 78 -10.16 39.94 -9.75
C ASN A 78 -10.84 40.55 -8.52
N PHE A 79 -10.74 39.88 -7.37
CA PHE A 79 -11.51 40.23 -6.18
C PHE A 79 -11.41 41.71 -5.75
N PRO A 80 -10.23 42.37 -5.73
CA PRO A 80 -10.14 43.77 -5.32
C PRO A 80 -11.06 44.72 -6.12
N LEU A 81 -11.28 44.44 -7.41
CA LEU A 81 -12.20 45.20 -8.26
C LEU A 81 -13.67 44.79 -8.05
N GLN A 82 -13.92 43.51 -7.79
CA GLN A 82 -15.27 42.95 -7.66
C GLN A 82 -15.89 43.20 -6.27
N ALA A 83 -15.08 43.49 -5.24
CA ALA A 83 -15.53 43.59 -3.86
C ALA A 83 -16.71 44.56 -3.66
N ARG A 84 -16.67 45.75 -4.29
CA ARG A 84 -17.77 46.75 -4.20
C ARG A 84 -19.07 46.26 -4.84
N SER A 85 -18.96 45.47 -5.90
CA SER A 85 -20.11 44.87 -6.59
C SER A 85 -20.76 43.79 -5.71
N LEU A 86 -19.95 42.98 -5.03
CA LEU A 86 -20.41 41.91 -4.15
C LEU A 86 -21.23 42.43 -2.96
N VAL A 87 -20.83 43.55 -2.35
CA VAL A 87 -21.53 44.18 -1.21
C VAL A 87 -23.02 44.48 -1.51
N ARG A 88 -23.37 44.68 -2.79
CA ARG A 88 -24.75 44.97 -3.20
C ARG A 88 -25.63 43.71 -3.29
N THR A 89 -25.04 42.53 -3.21
CA THR A 89 -25.76 41.25 -3.33
C THR A 89 -26.45 40.93 -2.01
N ALA A 90 -27.76 40.71 -2.05
CA ALA A 90 -28.51 40.29 -0.87
C ALA A 90 -28.30 38.78 -0.62
N VAL A 91 -27.95 38.41 0.61
CA VAL A 91 -27.75 37.02 1.03
C VAL A 91 -29.08 36.48 1.59
N ARG A 92 -29.51 35.30 1.12
CA ARG A 92 -30.69 34.62 1.67
C ARG A 92 -30.37 33.97 3.02
N ASP A 93 -31.31 34.02 3.96
CA ASP A 93 -31.13 33.39 5.28
C ASP A 93 -31.04 31.86 5.20
N GLU A 94 -31.64 31.24 4.18
CA GLU A 94 -31.53 29.80 3.90
C GLU A 94 -30.08 29.39 3.61
N LEU A 95 -29.41 30.12 2.70
CA LEU A 95 -28.00 29.91 2.37
C LEU A 95 -27.13 30.02 3.63
N ARG A 96 -27.35 31.06 4.44
CA ARG A 96 -26.57 31.29 5.67
C ARG A 96 -26.74 30.13 6.67
N LYS A 97 -27.97 29.65 6.87
CA LYS A 97 -28.25 28.52 7.77
C LYS A 97 -27.63 27.22 7.25
N GLU A 98 -27.70 26.98 5.94
CA GLU A 98 -27.13 25.79 5.31
C GLU A 98 -25.61 25.78 5.41
N VAL A 99 -24.93 26.87 5.03
CA VAL A 99 -23.48 26.99 5.13
C VAL A 99 -23.02 26.76 6.58
N LYS A 100 -23.69 27.36 7.57
CA LYS A 100 -23.36 27.17 8.98
C LYS A 100 -23.55 25.71 9.45
N LYS A 101 -24.56 25.01 8.93
CA LYS A 101 -24.80 23.59 9.25
C LYS A 101 -23.72 22.71 8.62
N ASN A 102 -23.44 22.91 7.33
CA ASN A 102 -22.40 22.19 6.60
C ASN A 102 -21.01 22.43 7.24
N GLN A 103 -20.71 23.66 7.66
CA GLN A 103 -19.49 23.99 8.38
C GLN A 103 -19.28 23.18 9.65
N LYS A 104 -20.32 23.02 10.48
CA LYS A 104 -20.23 22.21 11.70
C LYS A 104 -19.96 20.74 11.40
N ILE A 105 -20.59 20.20 10.36
CA ILE A 105 -20.39 18.81 9.93
C ILE A 105 -18.96 18.62 9.41
N ILE A 106 -18.54 19.48 8.48
CA ILE A 106 -17.22 19.46 7.86
C ILE A 106 -16.12 19.61 8.92
N GLN A 107 -16.26 20.53 9.87
CA GLN A 107 -15.28 20.77 10.92
C GLN A 107 -15.19 19.60 11.92
N ASN A 108 -16.32 18.99 12.28
CA ASN A 108 -16.34 17.91 13.27
C ASN A 108 -15.89 16.55 12.68
N GLU A 109 -16.25 16.26 11.44
CA GLU A 109 -16.02 14.93 10.84
C GLU A 109 -14.78 14.89 9.94
N ILE A 110 -14.45 15.99 9.27
CA ILE A 110 -13.33 16.05 8.32
C ILE A 110 -12.17 16.92 8.85
N GLY A 111 -12.44 17.87 9.77
CA GLY A 111 -11.43 18.75 10.34
C GLY A 111 -11.05 19.96 9.47
N ILE A 112 -11.77 20.21 8.38
CA ILE A 112 -11.51 21.32 7.44
C ILE A 112 -12.08 22.63 8.00
N GLN A 113 -11.30 23.71 7.98
CA GLN A 113 -11.76 25.04 8.40
C GLN A 113 -12.41 25.82 7.24
N PRO A 114 -13.26 26.82 7.52
CA PRO A 114 -13.90 27.67 6.49
C PRO A 114 -12.94 28.38 5.53
N SER A 115 -11.71 28.66 5.97
CA SER A 115 -10.69 29.31 5.14
C SER A 115 -10.03 28.37 4.13
N ASP A 116 -10.13 27.07 4.35
CA ASP A 116 -9.29 26.10 3.66
C ASP A 116 -10.01 25.62 2.39
N ALA A 117 -9.24 25.34 1.34
CA ALA A 117 -9.76 24.92 0.06
C ALA A 117 -9.32 23.48 -0.24
N PHE A 118 -10.26 22.56 -0.22
CA PHE A 118 -10.01 21.14 -0.47
C PHE A 118 -10.71 20.67 -1.74
N LEU A 119 -9.99 19.91 -2.55
CA LEU A 119 -10.50 19.21 -3.72
C LEU A 119 -10.46 17.72 -3.46
N LEU A 120 -11.60 17.05 -3.60
CA LEU A 120 -11.68 15.61 -3.57
C LEU A 120 -11.89 15.08 -4.99
N VAL A 121 -11.09 14.11 -5.40
CA VAL A 121 -11.28 13.38 -6.66
C VAL A 121 -11.49 11.91 -6.36
N ASN A 122 -12.71 11.41 -6.59
CA ASN A 122 -13.13 10.06 -6.18
C ASN A 122 -12.82 9.77 -4.69
N GLY A 123 -12.91 10.79 -3.83
CA GLY A 123 -12.57 10.71 -2.40
C GLY A 123 -11.09 10.97 -2.06
N LEU A 124 -10.19 11.09 -3.03
CA LEU A 124 -8.79 11.49 -2.78
C LEU A 124 -8.71 12.97 -2.44
N THR A 125 -8.19 13.30 -1.27
CA THR A 125 -8.10 14.68 -0.79
C THR A 125 -6.85 15.38 -1.29
N TYR A 126 -7.03 16.58 -1.86
CA TYR A 126 -5.97 17.49 -2.26
C TYR A 126 -6.20 18.86 -1.62
N ASP A 127 -5.19 19.35 -0.91
CA ASP A 127 -5.16 20.73 -0.42
C ASP A 127 -4.77 21.67 -1.57
N MET A 128 -5.67 22.57 -1.94
CA MET A 128 -5.47 23.47 -3.08
C MET A 128 -4.41 24.54 -2.86
N ASP A 129 -4.00 24.80 -1.61
CA ASP A 129 -2.99 25.81 -1.33
C ASP A 129 -1.57 25.29 -1.62
N THR A 130 -1.33 24.00 -1.35
CA THR A 130 -0.04 23.30 -1.51
C THR A 130 0.03 22.36 -2.72
N ILE A 131 -1.06 22.19 -3.47
CA ILE A 131 -1.12 21.23 -4.58
C ILE A 131 -0.10 21.54 -5.68
N ASP A 132 0.63 20.49 -6.09
CA ASP A 132 1.38 20.49 -7.33
C ASP A 132 0.49 20.02 -8.51
N PRO A 133 0.27 20.86 -9.54
CA PRO A 133 -0.56 20.50 -10.69
C PRO A 133 -0.08 19.27 -11.45
N PHE A 134 1.24 19.02 -11.50
CA PHE A 134 1.79 17.86 -12.21
C PHE A 134 1.51 16.56 -11.46
N SER A 135 1.73 16.57 -10.14
CA SER A 135 1.37 15.45 -9.26
C SER A 135 -0.14 15.16 -9.28
N LEU A 136 -0.99 16.19 -9.39
CA LEU A 136 -2.43 16.02 -9.60
C LEU A 136 -2.71 15.35 -10.95
N LEU A 137 -2.08 15.80 -12.04
CA LEU A 137 -2.27 15.21 -13.36
C LEU A 137 -1.88 13.73 -13.40
N ASP A 138 -0.76 13.35 -12.79
CA ASP A 138 -0.34 11.94 -12.74
C ASP A 138 -1.26 11.11 -11.83
N SER A 139 -1.79 11.71 -10.76
CA SER A 139 -2.85 11.07 -9.97
C SER A 139 -4.14 10.90 -10.77
N LEU A 140 -4.55 11.89 -11.58
CA LEU A 140 -5.73 11.80 -12.44
C LEU A 140 -5.56 10.73 -13.53
N LYS A 141 -4.38 10.60 -14.13
CA LYS A 141 -4.09 9.54 -15.11
C LYS A 141 -4.18 8.15 -14.49
N THR A 142 -3.54 7.96 -13.34
CA THR A 142 -3.56 6.67 -12.63
C THR A 142 -4.98 6.31 -12.18
N GLU A 143 -5.74 7.28 -11.69
CA GLU A 143 -7.12 7.10 -11.27
C GLU A 143 -8.06 6.81 -12.46
N HIS A 144 -7.89 7.53 -13.57
CA HIS A 144 -8.65 7.28 -14.79
C HIS A 144 -8.38 5.87 -15.34
N LYS A 145 -7.12 5.43 -15.36
CA LYS A 145 -6.76 4.05 -15.76
C LYS A 145 -7.42 3.00 -14.85
N LYS A 146 -7.50 3.24 -13.54
CA LYS A 146 -8.22 2.34 -12.60
C LYS A 146 -9.71 2.28 -12.91
N MET A 147 -10.35 3.44 -13.10
CA MET A 147 -11.77 3.50 -13.44
C MET A 147 -12.07 2.82 -14.78
N GLU A 148 -11.25 3.07 -15.79
CA GLU A 148 -11.37 2.46 -17.10
C GLU A 148 -11.20 0.93 -17.02
N GLY A 149 -10.19 0.45 -16.29
CA GLY A 149 -9.98 -0.98 -16.06
C GLY A 149 -11.16 -1.65 -15.34
N LEU A 150 -11.75 -1.00 -14.34
CA LEU A 150 -12.95 -1.51 -13.66
C LEU A 150 -14.20 -1.42 -14.53
N HIS A 151 -14.29 -0.42 -15.39
CA HIS A 151 -15.39 -0.28 -16.35
C HIS A 151 -15.32 -1.35 -17.46
N GLN A 152 -14.12 -1.72 -17.90
CA GLN A 152 -13.88 -2.84 -18.83
C GLN A 152 -14.34 -4.19 -18.24
N LEU A 153 -14.34 -4.34 -16.91
CA LEU A 153 -14.98 -5.48 -16.23
C LEU A 153 -16.51 -5.50 -16.36
N GLY A 154 -17.12 -4.46 -16.94
CA GLY A 154 -18.58 -4.33 -17.05
C GLY A 154 -19.25 -3.89 -15.75
N LEU A 155 -18.49 -3.26 -14.84
CA LEU A 155 -19.03 -2.70 -13.60
C LEU A 155 -19.69 -1.34 -13.85
N ASN A 156 -20.81 -1.10 -13.20
CA ASN A 156 -21.49 0.19 -13.22
C ASN A 156 -20.67 1.25 -12.46
N GLN A 157 -20.82 2.52 -12.83
CA GLN A 157 -20.04 3.61 -12.23
C GLN A 157 -20.19 3.73 -10.71
N GLU A 158 -21.39 3.51 -10.17
CA GLU A 158 -21.61 3.52 -8.72
C GLU A 158 -20.80 2.43 -8.01
N THR A 159 -20.69 1.25 -8.64
CA THR A 159 -19.87 0.14 -8.14
C THR A 159 -18.39 0.46 -8.27
N VAL A 160 -17.96 1.09 -9.36
CA VAL A 160 -16.57 1.53 -9.56
C VAL A 160 -16.15 2.48 -8.45
N VAL A 161 -16.96 3.52 -8.14
CA VAL A 161 -16.64 4.48 -7.07
C VAL A 161 -16.59 3.80 -5.70
N LYS A 162 -17.56 2.93 -5.38
CA LYS A 162 -17.55 2.15 -4.13
C LYS A 162 -16.38 1.18 -4.05
N MET A 163 -15.97 0.60 -5.17
CA MET A 163 -14.86 -0.33 -5.22
C MET A 163 -13.51 0.38 -5.07
N LEU A 164 -13.41 1.60 -5.59
CA LEU A 164 -12.27 2.47 -5.37
C LEU A 164 -12.19 2.93 -3.90
N SER A 165 -13.33 3.15 -3.22
CA SER A 165 -13.37 3.52 -1.79
C SER A 165 -12.99 2.38 -0.85
N LEU A 166 -12.92 1.14 -1.33
CA LEU A 166 -12.41 0.03 -0.53
C LEU A 166 -10.92 0.26 -0.21
N ASP A 167 -10.58 0.24 1.07
CA ASP A 167 -9.19 0.24 1.55
C ASP A 167 -8.53 -1.11 1.27
N ILE A 168 -8.19 -1.36 0.00
CA ILE A 168 -7.53 -2.58 -0.48
C ILE A 168 -6.02 -2.34 -0.59
N GLY A 169 -5.21 -3.24 -0.05
CA GLY A 169 -3.75 -3.20 -0.19
C GLY A 169 -3.00 -2.39 0.88
N LYS A 170 -3.68 -1.62 1.72
CA LYS A 170 -3.09 -1.22 3.00
C LYS A 170 -3.18 -2.43 3.93
N SER A 171 -2.05 -3.13 4.10
CA SER A 171 -1.78 -3.67 5.44
C SER A 171 -1.94 -2.47 6.36
N LYS A 172 -2.88 -2.51 7.31
CA LYS A 172 -3.21 -1.40 8.20
C LYS A 172 -2.07 -1.20 9.21
N SER A 173 -0.85 -0.98 8.71
CA SER A 173 0.38 -0.91 9.47
C SER A 173 0.64 0.48 10.05
N THR A 174 -0.14 1.51 9.71
CA THR A 174 0.25 2.89 10.07
C THR A 174 -0.84 3.83 10.58
N SER A 175 -2.06 3.38 10.86
CA SER A 175 -2.97 4.13 11.75
C SER A 175 -4.30 3.41 11.95
N SER A 176 -4.62 3.14 13.21
CA SER A 176 -5.96 2.81 13.73
C SER A 176 -6.72 1.63 13.08
N LYS A 177 -6.96 0.60 13.92
CA LYS A 177 -7.92 -0.52 13.73
C LYS A 177 -7.52 -1.64 12.76
N GLY A 178 -6.48 -2.36 13.15
CA GLY A 178 -6.44 -3.83 13.09
C GLY A 178 -6.40 -4.47 11.71
N SER A 179 -5.20 -4.57 11.12
CA SER A 179 -4.87 -5.75 10.31
C SER A 179 -3.97 -6.65 11.16
N PRO A 180 -4.13 -7.97 11.07
CA PRO A 180 -3.34 -8.90 11.86
C PRO A 180 -1.89 -8.86 11.39
N SER A 181 -0.98 -8.44 12.26
CA SER A 181 0.41 -8.89 12.10
C SER A 181 0.40 -10.41 12.21
N TYR A 182 0.88 -11.09 11.18
CA TYR A 182 0.92 -12.54 11.16
C TYR A 182 1.94 -13.01 12.20
N ALA A 183 1.52 -13.92 13.06
CA ALA A 183 2.34 -14.46 14.14
C ALA A 183 2.74 -15.90 13.81
N LEU A 184 3.90 -16.33 14.30
CA LEU A 184 4.32 -17.72 14.33
C LEU A 184 3.88 -18.39 15.63
N ASP A 185 3.56 -19.68 15.56
CA ASP A 185 3.41 -20.48 16.78
C ASP A 185 4.78 -20.73 17.42
N ILE A 186 5.00 -20.09 18.57
CA ILE A 186 6.24 -20.17 19.36
C ILE A 186 6.21 -21.27 20.43
N ARG A 187 5.13 -22.06 20.52
CA ARG A 187 5.01 -23.18 21.47
C ARG A 187 5.77 -24.39 20.94
N ASP A 188 7.09 -24.29 20.93
CA ASP A 188 7.97 -25.40 20.54
C ASP A 188 9.02 -25.68 21.62
N THR A 189 9.39 -26.95 21.72
CA THR A 189 10.51 -27.47 22.50
C THR A 189 11.87 -26.91 22.08
N ALA A 190 11.99 -26.40 20.84
CA ALA A 190 13.21 -25.74 20.36
C ALA A 190 13.50 -24.41 21.07
N VAL A 191 12.50 -23.77 21.67
CA VAL A 191 12.66 -22.47 22.34
C VAL A 191 13.09 -22.67 23.79
N VAL A 192 14.31 -22.24 24.12
CA VAL A 192 14.83 -22.29 25.49
C VAL A 192 14.54 -20.97 26.19
N TYR A 193 13.62 -20.98 27.16
CA TYR A 193 13.26 -19.80 27.95
C TYR A 193 14.24 -19.56 29.11
N VAL A 194 14.65 -18.31 29.29
CA VAL A 194 15.59 -17.88 30.34
C VAL A 194 14.90 -17.61 31.66
N ASN A 195 13.71 -17.01 31.62
CA ASN A 195 12.93 -16.62 32.79
C ASN A 195 11.48 -17.14 32.73
N ASP A 196 10.82 -17.19 33.88
CA ASP A 196 9.40 -17.49 34.03
C ASP A 196 8.77 -16.51 35.03
N ILE A 197 8.02 -15.54 34.53
CA ILE A 197 7.49 -14.42 35.33
C ILE A 197 6.51 -14.91 36.41
N GLU A 198 5.83 -16.03 36.17
CA GLU A 198 4.86 -16.59 37.11
C GLU A 198 5.53 -17.32 38.28
N LYS A 199 6.64 -18.01 38.01
CA LYS A 199 7.31 -18.89 38.98
C LYS A 199 8.52 -18.27 39.66
N ASP A 200 9.23 -17.38 38.99
CA ASP A 200 10.51 -16.86 39.49
C ASP A 200 10.32 -15.97 40.73
N PRO A 201 11.18 -16.13 41.77
CA PRO A 201 11.05 -15.38 43.02
C PRO A 201 11.26 -13.86 42.82
N SER A 202 11.99 -13.46 41.79
CA SER A 202 12.26 -12.06 41.44
C SER A 202 11.00 -11.23 41.18
N TYR A 203 9.91 -11.87 40.72
CA TYR A 203 8.64 -11.23 40.37
C TYR A 203 7.53 -11.45 41.40
N ALA A 204 7.84 -12.05 42.55
CA ALA A 204 6.84 -12.44 43.55
C ALA A 204 6.02 -11.25 44.11
N LYS A 205 6.57 -10.02 44.06
CA LYS A 205 5.91 -8.80 44.53
C LYS A 205 4.84 -8.27 43.56
N TRP A 206 4.78 -8.77 42.33
CA TRP A 206 3.89 -8.25 41.31
C TRP A 206 2.48 -8.84 41.43
N PRO A 207 1.43 -8.07 41.09
CA PRO A 207 0.06 -8.56 41.08
C PRO A 207 -0.14 -9.61 39.96
N SER A 208 -0.97 -10.62 40.20
CA SER A 208 -1.26 -11.72 39.26
C SER A 208 -2.58 -11.60 38.50
N GLN A 209 -3.39 -10.57 38.80
CA GLN A 209 -4.70 -10.32 38.20
C GLN A 209 -4.55 -9.63 36.84
N LEU A 210 -5.21 -10.13 35.80
CA LEU A 210 -5.18 -9.55 34.45
C LEU A 210 -5.90 -8.20 34.37
N LEU A 211 -6.86 -7.94 35.28
CA LEU A 211 -7.56 -6.65 35.35
C LEU A 211 -6.61 -5.46 35.58
N GLU A 212 -5.41 -5.72 36.13
CA GLU A 212 -4.36 -4.71 36.31
C GLU A 212 -3.88 -4.11 34.97
N LEU A 213 -4.08 -4.82 33.86
CA LEU A 213 -3.80 -4.32 32.50
C LEU A 213 -4.63 -3.08 32.16
N LEU A 214 -5.82 -2.90 32.75
CA LEU A 214 -6.74 -1.80 32.45
C LEU A 214 -6.45 -0.51 33.23
N ARG A 215 -5.62 -0.53 34.26
CA ARG A 215 -5.33 0.68 35.05
C ARG A 215 -4.61 1.72 34.20
N PRO A 216 -4.82 3.03 34.33
CA PRO A 216 -4.03 3.99 33.56
C PRO A 216 -2.54 4.00 34.01
N VAL A 217 -1.60 4.07 33.07
CA VAL A 217 -0.16 4.30 33.32
C VAL A 217 0.34 5.43 32.43
N PHE A 218 1.44 6.07 32.83
CA PHE A 218 2.07 7.07 31.98
C PHE A 218 2.56 6.43 30.67
N PRO A 219 2.41 7.12 29.52
CA PRO A 219 2.92 6.65 28.24
C PRO A 219 4.40 6.27 28.32
N GLY A 220 4.75 5.09 27.79
CA GLY A 220 6.12 4.56 27.80
C GLY A 220 6.50 3.69 29.01
N MET A 221 5.69 3.66 30.08
CA MET A 221 5.93 2.75 31.21
C MET A 221 5.33 1.36 30.97
N LEU A 222 6.14 0.32 31.13
CA LEU A 222 5.68 -1.08 31.09
C LEU A 222 5.00 -1.47 32.42
N ARG A 223 3.92 -2.26 32.32
CA ARG A 223 3.16 -2.73 33.49
C ARG A 223 3.84 -3.95 34.11
N SER A 224 4.06 -3.91 35.41
CA SER A 224 4.56 -5.05 36.17
C SER A 224 3.40 -5.96 36.58
N ILE A 225 3.26 -7.09 35.89
CA ILE A 225 2.23 -8.11 36.17
C ILE A 225 2.90 -9.47 36.23
N ARG A 226 2.57 -10.25 37.25
CA ARG A 226 3.09 -11.60 37.48
C ARG A 226 2.40 -12.63 36.59
N ARG A 227 2.44 -12.42 35.28
CA ARG A 227 1.85 -13.30 34.25
C ARG A 227 2.74 -13.35 33.02
N ASN A 228 2.81 -14.51 32.38
CA ASN A 228 3.55 -14.68 31.13
C ASN A 228 2.72 -14.14 29.96
N ILE A 229 2.78 -12.82 29.75
CA ILE A 229 1.99 -12.12 28.72
C ILE A 229 2.81 -11.91 27.45
N PHE A 230 4.06 -11.44 27.62
CA PHE A 230 4.93 -11.06 26.51
C PHE A 230 6.10 -12.03 26.40
N HIS A 231 6.27 -12.62 25.22
CA HIS A 231 7.28 -13.63 24.91
C HIS A 231 8.18 -13.07 23.81
N LEU A 232 9.44 -12.79 24.16
CA LEU A 232 10.48 -12.34 23.25
C LEU A 232 11.33 -13.55 22.87
N VAL A 233 11.18 -14.06 21.66
CA VAL A 233 11.94 -15.21 21.15
C VAL A 233 12.97 -14.71 20.14
N LEU A 234 14.25 -14.89 20.45
CA LEU A 234 15.37 -14.50 19.59
C LEU A 234 15.87 -15.71 18.81
N LEU A 235 15.85 -15.61 17.47
CA LEU A 235 16.48 -16.56 16.55
C LEU A 235 17.81 -15.94 16.11
N VAL A 236 18.90 -16.46 16.64
CA VAL A 236 20.23 -15.86 16.49
C VAL A 236 21.29 -16.91 16.29
N ASP A 237 22.30 -16.58 15.47
CA ASP A 237 23.58 -17.29 15.47
C ASP A 237 24.48 -16.63 16.52
N PRO A 238 24.86 -17.34 17.60
CA PRO A 238 25.65 -16.75 18.68
C PRO A 238 27.07 -16.34 18.24
N ALA A 239 27.59 -16.84 17.11
CA ALA A 239 28.89 -16.43 16.58
C ALA A 239 28.84 -15.09 15.84
N GLU A 240 27.65 -14.63 15.41
CA GLU A 240 27.49 -13.39 14.65
C GLU A 240 27.47 -12.15 15.55
N LYS A 241 28.15 -11.07 15.12
CA LYS A 241 28.27 -9.83 15.91
C LYS A 241 26.93 -9.11 16.13
N THR A 242 26.09 -9.04 15.11
CA THR A 242 24.75 -8.42 15.16
C THR A 242 23.87 -9.13 16.19
N SER A 243 23.92 -10.47 16.20
CA SER A 243 23.26 -11.32 17.19
C SER A 243 23.74 -11.06 18.61
N ALA A 244 25.04 -10.89 18.83
CA ALA A 244 25.59 -10.59 20.15
C ALA A 244 25.04 -9.27 20.75
N GLU A 245 24.87 -8.23 19.93
CA GLU A 245 24.28 -6.96 20.37
C GLU A 245 22.82 -7.14 20.83
N LEU A 246 22.04 -7.96 20.12
CA LEU A 246 20.66 -8.28 20.50
C LEU A 246 20.60 -9.10 21.80
N VAL A 247 21.49 -10.08 21.98
CA VAL A 247 21.58 -10.89 23.21
C VAL A 247 21.92 -10.01 24.41
N LYS A 248 22.81 -9.02 24.24
CA LYS A 248 23.15 -8.05 25.29
C LYS A 248 21.94 -7.20 25.72
N ILE A 249 21.14 -6.73 24.78
CA ILE A 249 19.93 -5.97 25.10
C ILE A 249 18.89 -6.89 25.77
N ALA A 250 18.78 -8.15 25.35
CA ALA A 250 17.95 -9.14 26.02
C ALA A 250 18.40 -9.38 27.48
N GLU A 251 19.71 -9.46 27.74
CA GLU A 251 20.24 -9.50 29.12
C GLU A 251 19.86 -8.25 29.92
N SER A 252 19.95 -7.06 29.32
CA SER A 252 19.50 -5.81 29.94
C SER A 252 18.04 -5.89 30.40
N PHE A 253 17.13 -6.41 29.55
CA PHE A 253 15.72 -6.60 29.92
C PHE A 253 15.53 -7.55 31.12
N TYR A 254 16.32 -8.62 31.20
CA TYR A 254 16.29 -9.54 32.33
C TYR A 254 16.79 -8.86 33.63
N VAL A 255 17.93 -8.17 33.56
CA VAL A 255 18.55 -7.48 34.71
C VAL A 255 17.64 -6.38 35.26
N HIS A 256 17.02 -5.60 34.37
CA HIS A 256 16.08 -4.54 34.74
C HIS A 256 14.67 -5.04 35.09
N LYS A 257 14.44 -6.36 35.11
CA LYS A 257 13.15 -6.98 35.43
C LYS A 257 12.01 -6.45 34.56
N ALA A 258 12.24 -6.34 33.25
CA ALA A 258 11.17 -6.06 32.31
C ALA A 258 10.09 -7.16 32.38
N PRO A 259 8.80 -6.86 32.16
CA PRO A 259 7.71 -7.83 32.17
C PRO A 259 7.67 -8.64 30.86
N ILE A 260 8.81 -9.19 30.46
CA ILE A 260 9.01 -9.90 29.19
C ILE A 260 9.67 -11.24 29.50
N ARG A 261 9.12 -12.31 28.93
CA ARG A 261 9.69 -13.65 28.97
C ARG A 261 10.62 -13.83 27.79
N ILE A 262 11.90 -14.08 28.04
CA ILE A 262 12.93 -14.14 27.01
C ILE A 262 13.22 -15.60 26.67
N GLY A 263 13.22 -15.94 25.39
CA GLY A 263 13.58 -17.25 24.87
C GLY A 263 14.57 -17.17 23.71
N PHE A 264 15.38 -18.21 23.55
CA PHE A 264 16.39 -18.30 22.50
C PHE A 264 16.20 -19.55 21.64
N VAL A 265 16.45 -19.39 20.35
CA VAL A 265 16.66 -20.46 19.38
C VAL A 265 18.01 -20.19 18.73
N LEU A 266 19.02 -20.97 19.12
CA LEU A 266 20.38 -20.80 18.62
C LEU A 266 20.53 -21.54 17.29
N SER A 267 20.74 -20.78 16.21
CA SER A 267 20.98 -21.33 14.88
C SER A 267 22.46 -21.61 14.70
N VAL A 268 22.84 -22.89 14.67
CA VAL A 268 24.22 -23.33 14.46
C VAL A 268 24.27 -24.39 13.34
N ASP A 269 25.46 -24.73 12.85
CA ASP A 269 25.61 -25.74 11.79
C ASP A 269 24.99 -27.09 12.22
N PRO A 270 24.01 -27.63 11.47
CA PRO A 270 23.27 -28.82 11.87
C PRO A 270 24.01 -30.14 11.66
N ARG A 271 25.21 -30.14 11.05
CA ARG A 271 25.94 -31.38 10.73
C ARG A 271 26.54 -32.00 11.99
N GLU A 272 26.17 -33.27 12.26
CA GLU A 272 26.69 -34.03 13.42
C GLU A 272 28.21 -34.20 13.40
N GLU A 273 28.84 -34.14 12.23
CA GLU A 273 30.28 -34.26 12.04
C GLU A 273 31.07 -33.04 12.55
N VAL A 274 30.42 -31.88 12.69
CA VAL A 274 31.05 -30.63 13.13
C VAL A 274 31.00 -30.56 14.65
N THR A 275 32.19 -30.55 15.29
CA THR A 275 32.31 -30.51 16.74
C THR A 275 32.46 -29.07 17.25
N GLY A 276 32.31 -28.87 18.56
CA GLY A 276 32.58 -27.58 19.21
C GLY A 276 34.04 -27.15 19.18
N ASN A 277 34.96 -27.97 18.64
CA ASN A 277 36.34 -27.56 18.36
C ASN A 277 36.50 -26.96 16.96
N ASP A 278 35.59 -27.27 16.04
CA ASP A 278 35.66 -26.86 14.64
C ASP A 278 34.87 -25.56 14.39
N ASP A 279 33.73 -25.40 15.07
CA ASP A 279 32.83 -24.26 14.90
C ASP A 279 32.56 -23.53 16.23
N ALA A 280 32.74 -22.21 16.23
CA ALA A 280 32.51 -21.34 17.38
C ALA A 280 31.03 -21.27 17.79
N GLY A 281 30.09 -21.31 16.84
CA GLY A 281 28.66 -21.28 17.13
C GLY A 281 28.21 -22.54 17.89
N VAL A 282 28.69 -23.70 17.44
CA VAL A 282 28.48 -25.00 18.11
C VAL A 282 29.12 -24.99 19.50
N ALA A 283 30.34 -24.45 19.64
CA ALA A 283 30.99 -24.30 20.94
C ALA A 283 30.15 -23.45 21.90
N MET A 284 29.59 -22.33 21.45
CA MET A 284 28.76 -21.47 22.28
C MET A 284 27.45 -22.16 22.72
N LEU A 285 26.80 -22.91 21.83
CA LEU A 285 25.61 -23.71 22.16
C LEU A 285 25.91 -24.75 23.25
N LEU A 286 27.00 -25.51 23.09
CA LEU A 286 27.41 -26.54 24.05
C LEU A 286 27.78 -25.92 25.40
N GLY A 287 28.51 -24.80 25.39
CA GLY A 287 28.83 -24.04 26.58
C GLY A 287 27.57 -23.52 27.29
N PHE A 288 26.61 -22.98 26.53
CA PHE A 288 25.33 -22.53 27.05
C PHE A 288 24.55 -23.67 27.73
N ASN A 289 24.44 -24.84 27.09
CA ASN A 289 23.77 -26.01 27.64
C ASN A 289 24.47 -26.57 28.90
N ALA A 290 25.80 -26.62 28.91
CA ALA A 290 26.59 -27.04 30.06
C ALA A 290 26.48 -26.07 31.25
N VAL A 291 26.36 -24.76 30.98
CA VAL A 291 26.16 -23.78 32.04
C VAL A 291 24.72 -23.83 32.57
N SER A 292 23.74 -23.94 31.67
CA SER A 292 22.31 -23.98 31.96
C SER A 292 21.93 -25.19 32.82
N SER A 293 22.44 -26.38 32.51
CA SER A 293 22.14 -27.64 33.22
C SER A 293 22.56 -27.65 34.70
N VAL A 294 23.61 -26.89 35.06
CA VAL A 294 24.17 -26.89 36.41
C VAL A 294 23.67 -25.73 37.27
N LYS A 295 23.44 -24.55 36.68
CA LYS A 295 22.97 -23.36 37.40
C LYS A 295 21.52 -23.07 37.06
N ASN A 296 21.30 -22.33 35.98
CA ASN A 296 20.03 -21.86 35.44
C ASN A 296 20.29 -21.28 34.03
N ALA A 297 19.26 -21.21 33.20
CA ALA A 297 19.35 -20.63 31.85
C ALA A 297 19.85 -19.17 31.83
N ALA A 298 19.55 -18.38 32.87
CA ALA A 298 20.07 -17.01 33.02
C ALA A 298 21.60 -16.93 33.16
N ALA A 299 22.23 -17.94 33.77
CA ALA A 299 23.69 -18.03 33.82
C ALA A 299 24.28 -18.45 32.46
N GLY A 300 23.50 -19.18 31.65
CA GLY A 300 23.85 -19.46 30.26
C GLY A 300 23.80 -18.18 29.42
N LEU A 301 22.81 -17.32 29.63
CA LEU A 301 22.74 -16.01 28.97
C LEU A 301 23.96 -15.15 29.27
N SER A 302 24.33 -15.04 30.55
CA SER A 302 25.53 -14.29 30.94
C SER A 302 26.81 -14.88 30.34
N PHE A 303 26.84 -16.20 30.11
CA PHE A 303 27.97 -16.84 29.40
C PHE A 303 28.05 -16.38 27.94
N LEU A 304 26.92 -16.35 27.22
CA LEU A 304 26.89 -15.86 25.83
C LEU A 304 27.34 -14.39 25.76
N THR A 305 26.87 -13.56 26.69
CA THR A 305 27.28 -12.16 26.74
C THR A 305 28.75 -12.02 27.14
N ASP A 306 29.24 -12.73 28.15
CA ASP A 306 30.65 -12.73 28.55
C ASP A 306 31.60 -13.14 27.41
N VAL A 307 31.21 -14.14 26.60
CA VAL A 307 31.98 -14.58 25.43
C VAL A 307 31.96 -13.51 24.32
N SER A 308 30.84 -12.79 24.17
CA SER A 308 30.72 -11.72 23.17
C SER A 308 31.34 -10.37 23.62
N LEU A 309 31.43 -10.13 24.93
CA LEU A 309 31.94 -8.90 25.56
C LEU A 309 33.45 -8.95 25.85
N ILE A 310 34.15 -9.95 25.33
CA ILE A 310 35.58 -10.10 25.59
C ILE A 310 36.32 -8.82 25.15
N PRO A 311 36.99 -8.12 26.07
CA PRO A 311 37.62 -6.84 25.77
C PRO A 311 38.92 -7.03 25.00
N GLU A 312 39.39 -5.94 24.38
CA GLU A 312 40.60 -5.81 23.55
C GLU A 312 41.92 -6.42 24.13
N TRP A 313 41.96 -6.94 25.36
CA TRP A 313 43.13 -7.58 25.96
C TRP A 313 43.27 -9.10 25.70
N CYS A 314 42.21 -9.84 25.38
CA CYS A 314 42.32 -11.26 24.94
C CYS A 314 42.85 -11.37 23.50
N THR A 315 42.55 -10.36 22.68
CA THR A 315 43.06 -10.09 21.34
C THR A 315 44.60 -10.24 21.26
N ILE A 316 45.33 -9.86 22.30
CA ILE A 316 46.80 -9.80 22.27
C ILE A 316 47.47 -11.19 22.26
N ARG A 317 46.85 -12.25 22.80
CA ARG A 317 47.45 -13.60 22.80
C ARG A 317 47.06 -14.46 21.59
N VAL A 318 45.93 -14.17 20.94
CA VAL A 318 45.38 -14.97 19.82
C VAL A 318 45.64 -14.32 18.44
N TYR A 319 45.67 -12.99 18.32
CA TYR A 319 45.89 -12.30 17.03
C TYR A 319 47.32 -12.42 16.49
N ALA A 320 48.24 -13.05 17.22
CA ALA A 320 49.55 -13.40 16.70
C ALA A 320 49.51 -14.58 15.70
N LYS A 321 48.38 -15.29 15.55
CA LYS A 321 48.32 -16.53 14.72
C LYS A 321 47.16 -16.68 13.72
N ALA A 322 46.05 -15.96 13.83
CA ALA A 322 44.96 -16.10 12.86
C ALA A 322 44.34 -14.74 12.52
N GLY A 323 44.25 -14.44 11.23
CA GLY A 323 43.64 -13.22 10.74
C GLY A 323 42.12 -13.24 10.91
N ALA A 324 41.60 -12.16 11.50
CA ALA A 324 40.31 -11.54 11.19
C ALA A 324 38.98 -12.30 11.37
N ASP A 325 38.87 -13.38 12.16
CA ASP A 325 37.56 -13.93 12.57
C ASP A 325 37.16 -13.51 14.00
N PRO A 326 35.89 -13.10 14.25
CA PRO A 326 35.49 -12.39 15.46
C PRO A 326 35.29 -13.27 16.72
N VAL A 327 35.13 -14.59 16.59
CA VAL A 327 35.13 -15.56 17.70
C VAL A 327 35.72 -16.88 17.20
N THR A 328 36.76 -17.39 17.86
CA THR A 328 37.29 -18.73 17.59
C THR A 328 36.88 -19.73 18.69
N PRO A 329 36.78 -21.03 18.38
CA PRO A 329 36.50 -22.08 19.38
C PRO A 329 37.46 -22.05 20.58
N GLU A 330 38.72 -21.63 20.36
CA GLU A 330 39.74 -21.48 21.40
C GLU A 330 39.35 -20.45 22.47
N ILE A 331 38.75 -19.34 22.05
CA ILE A 331 38.29 -18.25 22.95
C ILE A 331 37.15 -18.76 23.83
N VAL A 332 36.20 -19.50 23.26
CA VAL A 332 35.09 -20.10 24.01
C VAL A 332 35.62 -21.07 25.07
N ARG A 333 36.65 -21.86 24.74
CA ARG A 333 37.33 -22.77 25.69
C ARG A 333 38.04 -22.01 26.81
N GLU A 334 38.69 -20.89 26.53
CA GLU A 334 39.35 -20.07 27.57
C GLU A 334 38.34 -19.43 28.53
N VAL A 335 37.23 -18.91 28.02
CA VAL A 335 36.15 -18.36 28.86
C VAL A 335 35.53 -19.46 29.72
N MET A 336 35.28 -20.64 29.15
CA MET A 336 34.77 -21.78 29.89
C MET A 336 35.75 -22.25 30.97
N LYS A 337 37.06 -22.29 30.71
CA LYS A 337 38.11 -22.58 31.73
C LYS A 337 38.07 -21.58 32.89
N ARG A 338 37.87 -20.29 32.59
CA ARG A 338 37.84 -19.24 33.60
C ARG A 338 36.60 -19.34 34.48
N LEU A 339 35.45 -19.61 33.88
CA LEU A 339 34.18 -19.75 34.60
C LEU A 339 34.10 -21.08 35.36
N ARG A 340 34.68 -22.16 34.79
CA ARG A 340 34.67 -23.51 35.33
C ARG A 340 35.99 -24.24 35.09
N PRO A 341 36.97 -24.09 36.00
CA PRO A 341 38.25 -24.77 35.91
C PRO A 341 38.20 -26.27 36.25
N LYS A 342 37.04 -26.80 36.69
CA LYS A 342 36.86 -28.19 37.15
C LYS A 342 36.22 -29.13 36.12
N ASP A 343 35.67 -28.60 35.03
CA ASP A 343 34.95 -29.39 34.03
C ASP A 343 35.91 -29.83 32.91
N ASN A 344 35.75 -31.07 32.43
CA ASN A 344 36.52 -31.59 31.30
C ASN A 344 35.99 -30.99 29.99
N LEU A 345 36.75 -30.07 29.40
CA LEU A 345 36.34 -29.38 28.17
C LEU A 345 36.18 -30.33 26.99
N ASP A 346 36.98 -31.39 26.93
CA ASP A 346 36.92 -32.36 25.83
C ASP A 346 35.66 -33.24 25.92
N GLU A 347 35.04 -33.36 27.10
CA GLU A 347 33.73 -34.01 27.28
C GLU A 347 32.57 -33.10 26.85
N ILE A 348 32.75 -31.77 26.93
CA ILE A 348 31.74 -30.78 26.56
C ILE A 348 31.77 -30.49 25.04
N PHE A 349 32.96 -30.35 24.45
CA PHE A 349 33.14 -29.97 23.04
C PHE A 349 33.43 -31.16 22.10
N GLY A 350 33.55 -32.38 22.63
CA GLY A 350 33.80 -33.59 21.85
C GLY A 350 32.61 -34.05 21.02
N ALA A 351 32.85 -35.00 20.10
CA ALA A 351 31.83 -35.55 19.19
C ALA A 351 30.70 -36.32 19.91
N ASP A 352 30.98 -36.93 21.06
CA ASP A 352 30.01 -37.68 21.87
C ASP A 352 29.44 -36.85 23.05
N SER A 353 29.40 -35.52 22.91
CA SER A 353 28.95 -34.63 23.99
C SER A 353 27.47 -34.82 24.31
N THR A 354 27.15 -35.06 25.59
CA THR A 354 25.77 -35.12 26.09
C THR A 354 25.07 -33.77 26.08
N TYR A 355 25.81 -32.68 25.90
CA TYR A 355 25.30 -31.31 25.87
C TYR A 355 24.87 -30.85 24.47
N ASP A 356 25.09 -31.68 23.44
CA ASP A 356 24.65 -31.43 22.06
C ASP A 356 23.19 -31.82 21.85
N TYR A 357 22.30 -31.19 22.61
CA TYR A 357 20.86 -31.32 22.42
C TYR A 357 20.26 -29.99 21.97
N GLY A 358 19.19 -30.07 21.18
CA GLY A 358 18.46 -28.91 20.67
C GLY A 358 18.94 -28.39 19.31
N ARG A 359 20.11 -28.80 18.81
CA ARG A 359 20.64 -28.38 17.50
C ARG A 359 19.73 -28.75 16.32
N GLN A 360 19.32 -30.02 16.26
CA GLN A 360 18.36 -30.49 15.24
C GLN A 360 16.98 -29.85 15.42
N LEU A 361 16.51 -29.71 16.66
CA LEU A 361 15.22 -29.08 16.97
C LEU A 361 15.20 -27.61 16.54
N ALA A 362 16.29 -26.87 16.77
CA ALA A 362 16.43 -25.48 16.33
C ALA A 362 16.42 -25.38 14.80
N ARG A 363 17.12 -26.29 14.11
CA ARG A 363 17.12 -26.32 12.64
C ARG A 363 15.74 -26.65 12.06
N ASP A 364 15.07 -27.64 12.63
CA ASP A 364 13.72 -28.03 12.23
C ASP A 364 12.74 -26.87 12.47
N PHE A 365 12.85 -26.18 13.60
CA PHE A 365 12.06 -25.00 13.91
C PHE A 365 12.28 -23.86 12.90
N ILE A 366 13.54 -23.53 12.59
CA ILE A 366 13.87 -22.46 11.63
C ILE A 366 13.36 -22.83 10.22
N SER A 367 13.57 -24.07 9.78
CA SER A 367 13.11 -24.52 8.46
C SER A 367 11.57 -24.56 8.36
N ARG A 368 10.88 -24.91 9.44
CA ARG A 368 9.41 -24.93 9.54
C ARG A 368 8.83 -23.53 9.55
N THR A 369 9.45 -22.60 10.28
CA THR A 369 8.97 -21.22 10.42
C THR A 369 9.21 -20.37 9.18
N GLY A 370 10.15 -20.75 8.29
CA GLY A 370 10.41 -20.06 7.02
C GLY A 370 11.20 -18.76 7.15
N LEU A 371 11.80 -18.52 8.32
CA LEU A 371 12.61 -17.34 8.61
C LEU A 371 14.03 -17.52 8.04
N GLU A 372 14.22 -17.16 6.78
CA GLU A 372 15.52 -17.32 6.09
C GLU A 372 16.56 -16.26 6.47
N ARG A 373 16.12 -15.07 6.89
CA ARG A 373 17.00 -13.95 7.27
C ARG A 373 17.18 -13.94 8.78
N LEU A 374 18.37 -14.32 9.23
CA LEU A 374 18.81 -14.20 10.62
C LEU A 374 19.79 -13.01 10.73
N PRO A 375 19.86 -12.34 11.90
CA PRO A 375 19.05 -12.56 13.10
C PRO A 375 17.58 -12.14 12.94
N GLN A 376 16.67 -12.81 13.65
CA GLN A 376 15.25 -12.46 13.68
C GLN A 376 14.71 -12.55 15.10
N VAL A 377 13.91 -11.57 15.50
CA VAL A 377 13.27 -11.54 16.82
C VAL A 377 11.76 -11.57 16.68
N LEU A 378 11.10 -12.37 17.51
CA LEU A 378 9.65 -12.53 17.56
C LEU A 378 9.11 -12.00 18.90
N MET A 379 8.09 -11.15 18.86
CA MET A 379 7.32 -10.70 20.02
C MET A 379 5.94 -11.36 20.00
N ASN A 380 5.67 -12.29 20.92
CA ASN A 380 4.45 -13.13 20.92
C ASN A 380 4.18 -13.77 19.55
N GLY A 381 5.24 -14.21 18.88
CA GLY A 381 5.19 -14.81 17.54
C GLY A 381 5.24 -13.82 16.38
N ILE A 382 5.05 -12.53 16.59
CA ILE A 382 5.13 -11.52 15.52
C ILE A 382 6.59 -11.14 15.25
N PRO A 383 7.10 -11.26 14.02
CA PRO A 383 8.46 -10.84 13.69
C PRO A 383 8.61 -9.32 13.72
N LEU A 384 9.69 -8.85 14.35
CA LEU A 384 10.11 -7.44 14.30
C LEU A 384 10.73 -7.11 12.95
N GLU A 385 10.57 -5.86 12.51
CA GLU A 385 11.15 -5.35 11.27
C GLU A 385 12.69 -5.33 11.32
N GLN A 386 13.34 -5.67 10.21
CA GLN A 386 14.81 -5.68 10.10
C GLN A 386 15.45 -4.33 10.39
N LYS A 387 14.73 -3.22 10.17
CA LYS A 387 15.21 -1.87 10.49
C LYS A 387 15.48 -1.68 11.98
N HIS A 388 14.74 -2.39 12.83
CA HIS A 388 14.86 -2.32 14.28
C HIS A 388 15.81 -3.38 14.85
N LEU A 389 16.39 -4.29 14.04
CA LEU A 389 17.27 -5.36 14.51
C LEU A 389 18.74 -4.92 14.63
N ASN A 390 18.96 -3.70 15.14
CA ASN A 390 20.27 -3.10 15.39
C ASN A 390 20.36 -2.64 16.86
N ALA A 391 21.57 -2.40 17.37
CA ALA A 391 21.79 -1.97 18.76
C ALA A 391 20.94 -0.77 19.19
N ASP A 392 20.82 0.26 18.35
CA ASP A 392 20.11 1.51 18.71
C ASP A 392 18.58 1.39 18.58
N GLY A 393 18.09 0.54 17.67
CA GLY A 393 16.67 0.46 17.31
C GLY A 393 15.90 -0.68 17.98
N PHE A 394 16.60 -1.67 18.56
CA PHE A 394 15.95 -2.87 19.07
C PHE A 394 15.09 -2.61 20.31
N GLU A 395 15.55 -1.75 21.21
CA GLU A 395 14.78 -1.36 22.40
C GLU A 395 13.48 -0.64 22.00
N GLU A 396 13.57 0.33 21.09
CA GLU A 396 12.41 1.08 20.58
C GLU A 396 11.43 0.15 19.87
N GLY A 397 11.92 -0.70 18.96
CA GLY A 397 11.10 -1.67 18.23
C GLY A 397 10.39 -2.67 19.16
N ALA A 398 11.07 -3.14 20.21
CA ALA A 398 10.48 -4.04 21.20
C ALA A 398 9.37 -3.33 22.01
N ILE A 399 9.59 -2.08 22.44
CA ILE A 399 8.60 -1.29 23.19
C ILE A 399 7.38 -0.94 22.31
N MET A 400 7.60 -0.57 21.04
CA MET A 400 6.53 -0.34 20.08
C MET A 400 5.67 -1.60 19.87
N ALA A 401 6.31 -2.76 19.71
CA ALA A 401 5.62 -4.04 19.57
C ALA A 401 4.81 -4.38 20.83
N LEU A 402 5.38 -4.18 22.03
CA LEU A 402 4.67 -4.37 23.31
C LEU A 402 3.43 -3.48 23.41
N SER A 403 3.57 -2.19 23.07
CA SER A 403 2.46 -1.22 23.12
C SER A 403 1.32 -1.60 22.18
N SER A 404 1.64 -2.03 20.95
CA SER A 404 0.61 -2.44 19.98
C SER A 404 -0.18 -3.67 20.44
N GLN A 405 0.50 -4.68 20.99
CA GLN A 405 -0.13 -5.90 21.49
C GLN A 405 -0.88 -5.67 22.81
N MET A 406 -0.40 -4.75 23.64
CA MET A 406 -1.06 -4.35 24.89
C MET A 406 -2.49 -3.88 24.64
N ASN A 407 -2.72 -3.06 23.61
CA ASN A 407 -4.06 -2.55 23.28
C ASN A 407 -5.03 -3.68 22.93
N VAL A 408 -4.57 -4.70 22.18
CA VAL A 408 -5.38 -5.87 21.80
C VAL A 408 -5.74 -6.70 23.03
N LEU A 409 -4.78 -6.93 23.93
CA LEU A 409 -4.99 -7.68 25.17
C LEU A 409 -5.91 -6.94 26.15
N GLN A 410 -5.76 -5.62 26.27
CA GLN A 410 -6.65 -4.79 27.09
C GLN A 410 -8.09 -4.87 26.61
N GLN A 411 -8.32 -4.82 25.29
CA GLN A 411 -9.64 -5.00 24.72
C GLN A 411 -10.19 -6.41 25.03
N ALA A 412 -9.37 -7.45 24.86
CA ALA A 412 -9.77 -8.84 25.14
C ALA A 412 -10.16 -9.07 26.61
N VAL A 413 -9.45 -8.45 27.56
CA VAL A 413 -9.77 -8.49 28.99
C VAL A 413 -11.03 -7.69 29.30
N TYR A 414 -11.21 -6.52 28.67
CA TYR A 414 -12.41 -5.69 28.84
C TYR A 414 -13.66 -6.41 28.33
N ASP A 415 -13.57 -7.08 27.19
CA ASP A 415 -14.66 -7.86 26.59
C ASP A 415 -14.94 -9.18 27.33
N GLY A 416 -14.09 -9.55 28.31
CA GLY A 416 -14.22 -10.78 29.09
C GLY A 416 -13.82 -12.06 28.35
N SER A 417 -13.17 -11.94 27.18
CA SER A 417 -12.70 -13.07 26.38
C SER A 417 -11.46 -13.76 26.95
N LEU A 418 -10.70 -13.05 27.79
CA LEU A 418 -9.53 -13.56 28.49
C LEU A 418 -9.76 -13.46 30.00
N THR A 419 -9.72 -14.61 30.68
CA THR A 419 -9.91 -14.71 32.13
C THR A 419 -8.62 -15.08 32.85
N ASP A 420 -8.57 -14.87 34.17
CA ASP A 420 -7.39 -15.19 34.99
C ASP A 420 -7.03 -16.69 35.02
N SER A 421 -7.95 -17.59 34.64
CA SER A 421 -7.70 -19.03 34.54
C SER A 421 -7.05 -19.44 33.22
N ASP A 422 -7.10 -18.60 32.19
CA ASP A 422 -6.60 -18.92 30.87
C ASP A 422 -5.10 -18.68 30.75
N ASN A 423 -4.42 -19.53 29.98
CA ASN A 423 -3.04 -19.27 29.58
C ASN A 423 -3.03 -18.23 28.46
N VAL A 424 -2.44 -17.07 28.71
CA VAL A 424 -2.38 -15.95 27.77
C VAL A 424 -1.66 -16.35 26.47
N LEU A 425 -0.62 -17.18 26.55
CA LEU A 425 0.09 -17.65 25.36
C LEU A 425 -0.81 -18.51 24.48
N ASP A 426 -1.58 -19.44 25.05
CA ASP A 426 -2.50 -20.28 24.28
C ASP A 426 -3.64 -19.46 23.66
N PHE A 427 -4.11 -18.42 24.36
CA PHE A 427 -5.09 -17.50 23.82
C PHE A 427 -4.54 -16.72 22.61
N LEU A 428 -3.31 -16.21 22.69
CA LEU A 428 -2.63 -15.52 21.60
C LEU A 428 -2.39 -16.46 20.41
N MET A 429 -1.97 -17.70 20.66
CA MET A 429 -1.64 -18.67 19.61
C MET A 429 -2.87 -19.33 18.96
N ARG A 430 -4.07 -19.19 19.54
CA ARG A 430 -5.34 -19.62 18.94
C ARG A 430 -5.92 -18.60 17.95
N GLN A 431 -5.36 -17.40 17.89
CA GLN A 431 -5.87 -16.35 17.04
C GLN A 431 -5.71 -16.72 15.55
N PRO A 432 -6.63 -16.30 14.68
CA PRO A 432 -6.64 -16.69 13.26
C PRO A 432 -5.46 -16.13 12.45
N ASN A 433 -4.67 -15.22 13.02
CA ASN A 433 -3.46 -14.65 12.42
C ASN A 433 -2.19 -15.48 12.68
N VAL A 434 -2.29 -16.53 13.49
CA VAL A 434 -1.15 -17.38 13.82
C VAL A 434 -1.01 -18.42 12.73
N MET A 435 0.16 -18.44 12.10
CA MET A 435 0.49 -19.30 10.97
C MET A 435 1.66 -20.22 11.33
N PRO A 436 1.70 -21.44 10.79
CA PRO A 436 2.79 -22.39 11.05
C PRO A 436 4.13 -21.96 10.43
N ARG A 437 4.08 -21.19 9.32
CA ARG A 437 5.22 -20.70 8.55
C ARG A 437 4.93 -19.28 8.07
N LEU A 438 5.93 -18.40 8.11
CA LEU A 438 5.89 -17.07 7.54
C LEU A 438 6.88 -16.98 6.39
N ASN A 439 6.38 -16.71 5.19
CA ASN A 439 7.22 -16.40 4.05
C ASN A 439 7.28 -14.88 3.85
N ASN A 440 8.48 -14.33 3.99
CA ASN A 440 8.71 -12.91 3.83
C ASN A 440 8.30 -12.42 2.44
N ARG A 441 8.44 -13.19 1.36
CA ARG A 441 8.02 -12.78 0.00
C ARG A 441 6.53 -12.46 -0.09
N ILE A 442 5.70 -13.18 0.65
CA ILE A 442 4.24 -12.99 0.69
C ILE A 442 3.91 -11.74 1.51
N LEU A 443 4.60 -11.57 2.65
CA LEU A 443 4.32 -10.52 3.63
C LEU A 443 4.96 -9.17 3.29
N THR A 444 6.10 -9.15 2.59
CA THR A 444 6.78 -7.91 2.21
C THR A 444 5.97 -7.18 1.14
N GLY A 445 5.28 -6.12 1.56
CA GLY A 445 4.58 -5.18 0.69
C GLY A 445 5.29 -3.84 0.48
N ASP A 446 6.33 -3.52 1.26
CA ASP A 446 6.72 -2.12 1.50
C ASP A 446 8.14 -1.70 1.05
N ASN A 447 9.03 -2.59 0.58
CA ASN A 447 10.41 -2.18 0.21
C ASN A 447 10.88 -2.59 -1.20
N ASP A 448 10.22 -3.51 -1.89
CA ASP A 448 10.48 -3.85 -3.30
C ASP A 448 9.16 -3.66 -4.08
N GLU A 449 9.21 -3.05 -5.27
CA GLU A 449 8.06 -2.80 -6.14
C GLU A 449 7.24 -4.09 -6.32
N VAL A 450 6.12 -4.22 -5.59
CA VAL A 450 5.22 -5.37 -5.72
C VAL A 450 4.67 -5.36 -7.14
N LYS A 451 5.06 -6.37 -7.92
CA LYS A 451 4.65 -6.49 -9.32
C LYS A 451 3.26 -7.11 -9.39
N TYR A 452 2.39 -6.47 -10.17
CA TYR A 452 1.10 -7.01 -10.54
C TYR A 452 1.07 -7.28 -12.04
N VAL A 453 0.38 -8.35 -12.42
CA VAL A 453 0.05 -8.62 -13.82
C VAL A 453 -0.92 -7.55 -14.31
N ASP A 454 -0.65 -6.98 -15.49
CA ASP A 454 -1.62 -6.10 -16.13
C ASP A 454 -2.79 -6.95 -16.64
N ALA A 455 -3.94 -6.74 -16.03
CA ALA A 455 -5.13 -7.56 -16.25
C ALA A 455 -6.30 -6.73 -16.81
N SER A 456 -6.10 -5.45 -17.14
CA SER A 456 -7.10 -4.67 -17.88
C SER A 456 -7.40 -5.32 -19.24
N SER A 457 -6.36 -5.85 -19.90
CA SER A 457 -6.50 -6.53 -21.18
C SER A 457 -7.23 -7.87 -21.10
N LEU A 458 -7.44 -8.45 -19.90
CA LEU A 458 -8.26 -9.66 -19.74
C LEU A 458 -9.71 -9.45 -20.19
N PHE A 459 -10.23 -8.23 -20.07
CA PHE A 459 -11.66 -7.92 -20.23
C PHE A 459 -11.96 -6.99 -21.39
N SER A 460 -10.95 -6.54 -22.14
CA SER A 460 -11.14 -5.84 -23.40
C SER A 460 -11.68 -6.76 -24.49
N ASP A 461 -12.27 -6.20 -25.54
CA ASP A 461 -12.67 -6.98 -26.72
C ASP A 461 -11.47 -7.72 -27.33
N PRO A 462 -11.65 -8.96 -27.82
CA PRO A 462 -10.57 -9.78 -28.31
C PRO A 462 -9.92 -9.15 -29.53
N LYS A 463 -8.71 -8.61 -29.32
CA LYS A 463 -7.78 -8.31 -30.39
C LYS A 463 -6.93 -9.56 -30.61
N ASP A 464 -6.79 -9.97 -31.86
CA ASP A 464 -6.07 -11.20 -32.25
C ASP A 464 -4.61 -11.29 -31.77
N ASP A 465 -4.02 -10.18 -31.28
CA ASP A 465 -2.63 -10.12 -30.83
C ASP A 465 -2.42 -10.17 -29.30
N ASP A 466 -3.48 -10.17 -28.47
CA ASP A 466 -3.28 -10.16 -27.02
C ASP A 466 -2.96 -11.57 -26.48
N LEU A 467 -1.69 -11.79 -26.16
CA LEU A 467 -1.17 -13.02 -25.55
C LEU A 467 -1.86 -13.36 -24.23
N THR A 468 -2.23 -12.34 -23.46
CA THR A 468 -2.88 -12.46 -22.16
C THR A 468 -4.20 -13.21 -22.34
N GLN A 469 -5.12 -12.67 -23.15
CA GLN A 469 -6.43 -13.30 -23.39
C GLN A 469 -6.36 -14.73 -23.95
N LYS A 470 -5.41 -15.01 -24.86
CA LYS A 470 -5.22 -16.35 -25.42
C LYS A 470 -4.83 -17.38 -24.37
N VAL A 471 -4.01 -16.98 -23.40
CA VAL A 471 -3.63 -17.83 -22.26
C VAL A 471 -4.83 -18.01 -21.33
N PHE A 472 -5.55 -16.94 -20.98
CA PHE A 472 -6.63 -17.00 -19.99
C PHE A 472 -7.89 -17.72 -20.46
N SER A 473 -8.27 -17.57 -21.74
CA SER A 473 -9.44 -18.27 -22.30
C SER A 473 -9.27 -19.79 -22.33
N ASN A 474 -8.04 -20.27 -22.51
CA ASN A 474 -7.72 -21.69 -22.60
C ASN A 474 -7.15 -22.27 -21.29
N PHE A 475 -7.19 -21.52 -20.19
CA PHE A 475 -6.51 -21.90 -18.96
C PHE A 475 -7.30 -22.95 -18.16
N PRO A 476 -6.77 -24.15 -17.93
CA PRO A 476 -7.46 -25.15 -17.12
C PRO A 476 -7.20 -24.89 -15.63
N TYR A 477 -8.29 -24.75 -14.88
CA TYR A 477 -8.26 -24.55 -13.43
C TYR A 477 -8.72 -25.80 -12.70
N PHE A 478 -8.04 -26.14 -11.61
CA PHE A 478 -8.50 -27.14 -10.65
C PHE A 478 -8.67 -26.51 -9.26
N SER A 479 -9.60 -27.07 -8.47
CA SER A 479 -10.01 -26.55 -7.17
C SER A 479 -10.71 -27.63 -6.32
N SER A 480 -10.84 -27.41 -5.01
CA SER A 480 -11.66 -28.30 -4.18
C SER A 480 -13.14 -28.15 -4.51
N LYS A 481 -14.01 -29.03 -3.98
CA LYS A 481 -15.47 -29.02 -4.18
C LYS A 481 -16.03 -27.60 -4.23
N SER A 482 -17.02 -27.38 -5.09
CA SER A 482 -17.76 -26.12 -5.17
C SER A 482 -18.17 -25.69 -3.77
N GLY A 483 -17.62 -24.58 -3.27
CA GLY A 483 -18.14 -23.95 -2.06
C GLY A 483 -19.61 -23.59 -2.29
N SER A 484 -20.35 -23.28 -1.22
CA SER A 484 -21.79 -22.96 -1.26
C SER A 484 -22.23 -21.93 -2.33
N MET A 485 -21.28 -21.15 -2.88
CA MET A 485 -21.49 -20.10 -3.88
C MET A 485 -20.96 -20.40 -5.30
N GLY A 486 -20.21 -21.49 -5.53
CA GLY A 486 -19.56 -21.72 -6.83
C GLY A 486 -18.39 -20.77 -7.16
N THR A 487 -18.00 -19.90 -6.23
CA THR A 487 -16.99 -18.85 -6.42
C THR A 487 -15.82 -19.07 -5.48
N LYS A 488 -14.59 -18.97 -6.02
CA LYS A 488 -13.33 -19.13 -5.28
C LYS A 488 -12.66 -17.76 -5.09
N PRO A 489 -12.52 -17.24 -3.85
CA PRO A 489 -11.89 -15.95 -3.58
C PRO A 489 -10.44 -15.83 -4.05
N VAL A 490 -9.69 -16.92 -3.97
CA VAL A 490 -8.25 -16.94 -4.22
C VAL A 490 -7.97 -17.69 -5.52
N THR A 491 -7.35 -17.01 -6.47
CA THR A 491 -6.88 -17.60 -7.74
C THR A 491 -5.37 -17.53 -7.79
N VAL A 492 -4.74 -18.69 -7.91
CA VAL A 492 -3.28 -18.80 -8.01
C VAL A 492 -2.89 -19.34 -9.39
N TRP A 493 -1.91 -18.70 -10.04
CA TRP A 493 -1.28 -19.20 -11.24
C TRP A 493 0.16 -19.59 -10.92
N LEU A 494 0.54 -20.82 -11.26
CA LEU A 494 1.89 -21.34 -11.03
C LEU A 494 2.64 -21.33 -12.35
N ALA A 495 3.57 -20.39 -12.51
CA ALA A 495 4.50 -20.35 -13.64
C ALA A 495 5.75 -21.15 -13.29
N VAL A 496 5.78 -22.44 -13.65
CA VAL A 496 6.81 -23.38 -13.20
C VAL A 496 7.22 -24.34 -14.30
N ASP A 497 8.44 -24.87 -14.20
CA ASP A 497 8.89 -26.02 -14.97
C ASP A 497 8.70 -27.30 -14.14
N VAL A 498 7.78 -28.17 -14.56
CA VAL A 498 7.48 -29.44 -13.87
C VAL A 498 8.64 -30.45 -13.99
N ASN A 499 9.55 -30.27 -14.96
CA ASN A 499 10.73 -31.11 -15.09
C ASN A 499 11.80 -30.78 -14.04
N ASN A 500 11.75 -29.59 -13.44
CA ASN A 500 12.64 -29.20 -12.35
C ASN A 500 12.08 -29.68 -10.99
N ARG A 501 12.96 -30.13 -10.09
CA ARG A 501 12.60 -30.56 -8.73
C ARG A 501 11.83 -29.48 -7.97
N GLN A 502 12.23 -28.22 -8.14
CA GLN A 502 11.55 -27.07 -7.51
C GLN A 502 10.12 -26.93 -8.04
N GLY A 503 9.92 -26.91 -9.36
CA GLY A 503 8.58 -26.77 -9.94
C GLY A 503 7.66 -27.95 -9.60
N LEU A 504 8.20 -29.17 -9.60
CA LEU A 504 7.48 -30.37 -9.14
C LEU A 504 7.00 -30.22 -7.68
N GLY A 505 7.90 -29.78 -6.79
CA GLY A 505 7.59 -29.56 -5.37
C GLY A 505 6.46 -28.54 -5.17
N ILE A 506 6.48 -27.44 -5.94
CA ILE A 506 5.47 -26.37 -5.86
C ILE A 506 4.10 -26.88 -6.31
N VAL A 507 4.02 -27.58 -7.46
CA VAL A 507 2.74 -28.11 -7.98
C VAL A 507 2.16 -29.15 -7.02
N ARG A 508 3.00 -29.99 -6.41
CA ARG A 508 2.57 -30.97 -5.42
C ARG A 508 2.06 -30.29 -4.14
N ALA A 509 2.81 -29.32 -3.60
CA ALA A 509 2.38 -28.56 -2.42
C ALA A 509 1.04 -27.85 -2.66
N ALA A 510 0.84 -27.30 -3.85
CA ALA A 510 -0.42 -26.74 -4.31
C ALA A 510 -1.57 -27.76 -4.35
N ALA A 511 -1.32 -28.96 -4.90
CA ALA A 511 -2.31 -30.03 -4.98
C ALA A 511 -2.73 -30.54 -3.59
N SER A 512 -1.78 -30.73 -2.67
CA SER A 512 -2.05 -31.08 -1.27
C SER A 512 -2.92 -30.03 -0.60
N HIS A 513 -2.59 -28.73 -0.76
CA HIS A 513 -3.34 -27.65 -0.14
C HIS A 513 -4.80 -27.57 -0.63
N ILE A 514 -5.02 -27.74 -1.94
CA ILE A 514 -6.36 -27.71 -2.54
C ILE A 514 -7.28 -28.79 -1.96
N ALA A 515 -6.76 -29.96 -1.59
CA ALA A 515 -7.61 -31.01 -1.02
C ALA A 515 -8.32 -30.53 0.26
N GLY A 516 -7.69 -29.64 1.03
CA GLY A 516 -8.23 -29.07 2.27
C GLY A 516 -8.91 -27.70 2.13
N ASP A 517 -8.53 -26.85 1.17
CA ASP A 517 -9.06 -25.48 1.05
C ASP A 517 -10.15 -25.31 -0.03
N PRO A 518 -11.42 -25.01 0.34
CA PRO A 518 -12.49 -24.73 -0.60
C PRO A 518 -12.44 -23.33 -1.20
N ASN A 519 -11.55 -22.42 -0.77
CA ASN A 519 -11.55 -21.02 -1.21
C ASN A 519 -10.55 -20.73 -2.33
N MET A 520 -9.74 -21.72 -2.72
CA MET A 520 -8.68 -21.54 -3.70
C MET A 520 -8.94 -22.30 -5.00
N ARG A 521 -8.55 -21.69 -6.13
CA ARG A 521 -8.37 -22.36 -7.43
C ARG A 521 -6.97 -22.13 -7.96
N ILE A 522 -6.39 -23.14 -8.60
CA ILE A 522 -5.05 -23.10 -9.18
C ILE A 522 -5.14 -23.37 -10.67
N GLY A 523 -4.31 -22.70 -11.46
CA GLY A 523 -3.94 -23.22 -12.77
C GLY A 523 -2.45 -23.06 -13.08
N LEU A 524 -2.01 -23.76 -14.11
CA LEU A 524 -0.59 -24.00 -14.39
C LEU A 524 -0.14 -23.30 -15.68
N LEU A 525 0.90 -22.49 -15.55
CA LEU A 525 1.68 -21.90 -16.63
C LEU A 525 3.00 -22.67 -16.73
N PHE A 526 3.16 -23.45 -17.79
CA PHE A 526 4.39 -24.20 -18.00
C PHE A 526 5.49 -23.28 -18.53
N ASN A 527 6.52 -23.03 -17.72
CA ASN A 527 7.69 -22.23 -18.07
C ASN A 527 8.91 -23.13 -18.31
N ALA A 528 8.77 -24.08 -19.24
CA ALA A 528 9.78 -25.09 -19.50
C ALA A 528 11.07 -24.52 -20.12
N GLU A 529 12.23 -24.99 -19.65
CA GLU A 529 13.52 -24.70 -20.29
C GLU A 529 13.60 -25.36 -21.68
N ASP A 530 13.28 -26.65 -21.73
CA ASP A 530 13.23 -27.50 -22.93
C ASP A 530 11.78 -27.81 -23.36
N VAL A 531 11.43 -27.43 -24.58
CA VAL A 531 10.09 -27.67 -25.19
C VAL A 531 9.98 -29.07 -25.84
N ASN A 532 11.00 -29.92 -25.67
CA ASN A 532 11.03 -31.25 -26.28
C ASN A 532 10.76 -32.37 -25.26
N ASN A 533 10.83 -32.08 -23.96
CA ASN A 533 10.74 -33.07 -22.88
C ASN A 533 9.43 -32.91 -22.09
N ASP A 534 8.31 -33.12 -22.79
CA ASP A 534 7.00 -32.63 -22.36
C ASP A 534 6.07 -33.70 -21.81
N ARG A 535 6.51 -34.96 -21.73
CA ARG A 535 5.64 -36.09 -21.35
C ARG A 535 5.01 -35.88 -19.97
N LEU A 536 5.75 -35.28 -19.03
CA LEU A 536 5.27 -34.95 -17.69
C LEU A 536 4.27 -33.80 -17.69
N ALA A 537 4.58 -32.69 -18.37
CA ALA A 537 3.66 -31.56 -18.50
C ALA A 537 2.35 -31.97 -19.18
N LYS A 538 2.44 -32.85 -20.20
CA LYS A 538 1.30 -33.44 -20.90
C LYS A 538 0.43 -34.31 -19.98
N ALA A 539 1.06 -35.14 -19.15
CA ALA A 539 0.36 -35.96 -18.16
C ALA A 539 -0.36 -35.10 -17.12
N VAL A 540 0.30 -34.05 -16.60
CA VAL A 540 -0.31 -33.14 -15.62
C VAL A 540 -1.51 -32.39 -16.23
N LEU A 541 -1.36 -31.85 -17.44
CA LEU A 541 -2.43 -31.11 -18.10
C LEU A 541 -3.63 -31.99 -18.44
N SER A 542 -3.39 -33.22 -18.92
CA SER A 542 -4.45 -34.18 -19.21
C SER A 542 -5.19 -34.63 -17.96
N VAL A 543 -4.53 -34.79 -16.80
CA VAL A 543 -5.21 -35.04 -15.52
C VAL A 543 -6.15 -33.87 -15.18
N ILE A 544 -5.69 -32.63 -15.31
CA ILE A 544 -6.49 -31.44 -14.98
C ILE A 544 -7.71 -31.29 -15.89
N GLN A 545 -7.57 -31.58 -17.20
CA GLN A 545 -8.66 -31.42 -18.17
C GLN A 545 -9.67 -32.57 -18.18
N SER A 546 -9.25 -33.79 -17.82
CA SER A 546 -10.09 -34.99 -17.95
C SER A 546 -10.83 -35.39 -16.67
N GLN A 547 -10.31 -35.03 -15.49
CA GLN A 547 -10.83 -35.50 -14.21
C GLN A 547 -11.65 -34.43 -13.48
N GLU A 548 -12.51 -34.86 -12.55
CA GLU A 548 -13.15 -33.92 -11.62
C GLU A 548 -12.09 -33.24 -10.74
N ASN A 549 -12.25 -31.94 -10.48
CA ASN A 549 -11.23 -31.10 -9.84
C ASN A 549 -10.65 -31.67 -8.52
N ARG A 550 -11.48 -32.33 -7.69
CA ARG A 550 -11.02 -32.95 -6.44
C ARG A 550 -10.16 -34.19 -6.72
N VAL A 551 -10.62 -35.06 -7.61
CA VAL A 551 -9.89 -36.27 -8.00
C VAL A 551 -8.57 -35.88 -8.67
N ALA A 552 -8.57 -34.83 -9.49
CA ALA A 552 -7.36 -34.27 -10.08
C ALA A 552 -6.33 -33.88 -9.02
N ALA A 553 -6.73 -33.17 -7.95
CA ALA A 553 -5.83 -32.78 -6.86
C ALA A 553 -5.25 -33.99 -6.11
N GLU A 554 -6.09 -34.97 -5.74
CA GLU A 554 -5.65 -36.21 -5.06
C GLU A 554 -4.70 -37.05 -5.94
N VAL A 555 -4.98 -37.13 -7.25
CA VAL A 555 -4.11 -37.82 -8.21
C VAL A 555 -2.78 -37.09 -8.38
N LEU A 556 -2.79 -35.76 -8.48
CA LEU A 556 -1.57 -34.97 -8.64
C LEU A 556 -0.65 -35.07 -7.41
N ASP A 557 -1.19 -35.04 -6.19
CA ASP A 557 -0.36 -35.22 -4.99
C ASP A 557 0.29 -36.61 -4.94
N ALA A 558 -0.47 -37.67 -5.27
CA ALA A 558 0.05 -39.04 -5.34
C ALA A 558 1.05 -39.24 -6.49
N PHE A 559 0.81 -38.64 -7.65
CA PHE A 559 1.62 -38.80 -8.86
C PHE A 559 2.95 -38.05 -8.78
N LEU A 560 2.96 -36.82 -8.27
CA LEU A 560 4.12 -35.91 -8.28
C LEU A 560 5.15 -36.21 -7.18
N THR A 561 5.19 -37.44 -6.67
CA THR A 561 6.26 -37.89 -5.77
C THR A 561 7.50 -38.26 -6.58
N ASP A 562 8.70 -37.85 -6.14
CA ASP A 562 9.98 -38.10 -6.83
C ASP A 562 10.17 -39.55 -7.31
N LYS A 563 9.71 -40.52 -6.52
CA LYS A 563 9.78 -41.96 -6.85
C LYS A 563 8.86 -42.34 -8.02
N ASN A 564 7.66 -41.77 -8.08
CA ASN A 564 6.66 -42.08 -9.09
C ASN A 564 6.96 -41.35 -10.40
N VAL A 565 7.44 -40.12 -10.32
CA VAL A 565 7.90 -39.33 -11.48
C VAL A 565 9.07 -40.03 -12.17
N LYS A 566 10.07 -40.50 -11.42
CA LYS A 566 11.20 -41.27 -12.00
C LYS A 566 10.71 -42.53 -12.73
N LYS A 567 9.80 -43.29 -12.13
CA LYS A 567 9.19 -44.48 -12.76
C LYS A 567 8.37 -44.13 -14.00
N PHE A 568 7.68 -42.99 -14.01
CA PHE A 568 6.91 -42.52 -15.17
C PHE A 568 7.82 -42.12 -16.33
N VAL A 569 8.92 -41.40 -16.04
CA VAL A 569 9.93 -41.04 -17.05
C VAL A 569 10.61 -42.29 -17.62
N GLU A 570 10.87 -43.29 -16.79
CA GLU A 570 11.38 -44.60 -17.21
C GLU A 570 10.34 -45.48 -17.96
N GLY A 571 9.08 -45.05 -18.04
CA GLY A 571 8.00 -45.76 -18.73
C GLY A 571 7.37 -46.92 -17.94
N ASN A 572 7.69 -47.04 -16.66
CA ASN A 572 7.31 -48.16 -15.79
C ASN A 572 6.00 -47.93 -15.02
N LEU A 573 5.44 -46.72 -15.03
CA LEU A 573 4.25 -46.36 -14.25
C LEU A 573 3.42 -45.35 -15.04
N GLU A 574 2.12 -45.63 -15.23
CA GLU A 574 1.14 -44.67 -15.74
C GLU A 574 0.30 -44.12 -14.57
N PRO A 575 -0.22 -42.86 -14.62
CA PRO A 575 -1.05 -42.30 -13.56
C PRO A 575 -2.24 -43.18 -13.15
N VAL A 576 -2.70 -43.99 -14.12
CA VAL A 576 -3.69 -45.05 -14.04
C VAL A 576 -3.45 -46.06 -12.90
N GLN A 577 -2.19 -46.34 -12.57
CA GLN A 577 -1.80 -47.35 -11.59
C GLN A 577 -1.87 -46.84 -10.14
N LEU A 578 -2.18 -45.56 -9.92
CA LEU A 578 -2.22 -44.94 -8.58
C LEU A 578 -3.48 -45.28 -7.76
N ASN A 579 -4.42 -46.05 -8.32
CA ASN A 579 -5.59 -46.60 -7.64
C ASN A 579 -6.39 -45.57 -6.82
N VAL A 580 -6.53 -44.35 -7.33
CA VAL A 580 -7.33 -43.28 -6.73
C VAL A 580 -8.81 -43.50 -7.07
N LYS A 581 -9.68 -43.43 -6.06
CA LYS A 581 -11.13 -43.67 -6.23
C LYS A 581 -11.74 -42.58 -7.12
N GLY A 582 -12.41 -42.98 -8.20
CA GLY A 582 -13.12 -42.07 -9.10
C GLY A 582 -12.29 -41.53 -10.28
N PHE A 583 -11.10 -42.07 -10.51
CA PHE A 583 -10.29 -41.73 -11.69
C PHE A 583 -10.88 -42.34 -12.97
N ASP A 584 -11.22 -41.50 -13.95
CA ASP A 584 -11.71 -41.94 -15.26
C ASP A 584 -10.55 -42.13 -16.25
N LEU A 585 -10.18 -43.40 -16.42
CA LEU A 585 -9.14 -43.83 -17.34
C LEU A 585 -9.39 -43.45 -18.80
N LEU A 586 -10.65 -43.58 -19.26
CA LEU A 586 -10.99 -43.44 -20.67
C LEU A 586 -10.98 -41.99 -21.11
N SER A 587 -11.36 -41.07 -20.22
CA SER A 587 -11.28 -39.64 -20.46
C SER A 587 -9.84 -39.14 -20.41
N TYR A 588 -9.01 -39.69 -19.51
CA TYR A 588 -7.59 -39.36 -19.42
C TYR A 588 -6.81 -39.74 -20.69
N SER A 589 -6.93 -40.99 -21.16
CA SER A 589 -6.18 -41.45 -22.34
C SER A 589 -6.54 -40.67 -23.61
N LYS A 590 -7.83 -40.38 -23.82
CA LYS A 590 -8.30 -39.53 -24.92
C LYS A 590 -7.74 -38.11 -24.86
N ALA A 591 -7.73 -37.49 -23.68
CA ALA A 591 -7.15 -36.17 -23.49
C ALA A 591 -5.63 -36.18 -23.71
N PHE A 592 -4.95 -37.22 -23.23
CA PHE A 592 -3.52 -37.41 -23.44
C PHE A 592 -3.18 -37.57 -24.93
N ASP A 593 -3.95 -38.32 -25.71
CA ASP A 593 -3.65 -38.48 -27.14
C ASP A 593 -3.99 -37.22 -27.97
N ALA A 594 -5.03 -36.48 -27.59
CA ALA A 594 -5.51 -35.31 -28.33
C ALA A 594 -4.70 -34.02 -28.11
N LEU A 595 -3.97 -33.89 -27.00
CA LEU A 595 -3.27 -32.66 -26.62
C LEU A 595 -1.98 -32.42 -27.43
N ASP A 596 -1.92 -31.31 -28.17
CA ASP A 596 -0.68 -30.75 -28.70
C ASP A 596 -0.03 -29.79 -27.69
N MET A 597 0.99 -30.29 -26.98
CA MET A 597 1.70 -29.51 -25.96
C MET A 597 2.58 -28.41 -26.55
N SER A 598 3.12 -28.61 -27.76
CA SER A 598 4.14 -27.71 -28.32
C SER A 598 3.61 -26.28 -28.51
N SER A 599 2.37 -26.16 -28.99
CA SER A 599 1.67 -24.89 -29.15
C SER A 599 1.39 -24.20 -27.81
N ILE A 600 0.96 -24.96 -26.80
CA ILE A 600 0.61 -24.46 -25.45
C ILE A 600 1.87 -24.00 -24.70
N LEU A 601 2.95 -24.78 -24.74
CA LEU A 601 4.21 -24.45 -24.09
C LEU A 601 4.85 -23.20 -24.68
N ASN A 602 4.84 -23.07 -26.01
CA ASN A 602 5.33 -21.87 -26.68
C ASN A 602 4.54 -20.63 -26.29
N LEU A 603 3.21 -20.73 -26.20
CA LEU A 603 2.35 -19.65 -25.71
C LEU A 603 2.69 -19.26 -24.26
N HIS A 604 2.76 -20.24 -23.36
CA HIS A 604 3.06 -20.02 -21.94
C HIS A 604 4.46 -19.44 -21.71
N ARG A 605 5.45 -19.88 -22.49
CA ARG A 605 6.82 -19.34 -22.46
C ARG A 605 6.89 -17.91 -22.98
N GLN A 606 6.18 -17.60 -24.07
CA GLN A 606 6.09 -16.22 -24.57
C GLN A 606 5.41 -15.29 -23.57
N TYR A 607 4.36 -15.76 -22.90
CA TYR A 607 3.70 -15.01 -21.84
C TYR A 607 4.63 -14.77 -20.64
N SER A 608 5.29 -15.83 -20.15
CA SER A 608 6.19 -15.75 -19.01
C SER A 608 7.40 -14.84 -19.26
N SER A 609 7.95 -14.85 -20.48
CA SER A 609 9.07 -13.98 -20.84
C SER A 609 8.65 -12.53 -21.08
N LYS A 610 7.55 -12.26 -21.80
CA LYS A 610 7.14 -10.91 -22.16
C LYS A 610 6.39 -10.17 -21.04
N MET A 611 5.47 -10.85 -20.35
CA MET A 611 4.58 -10.22 -19.36
C MET A 611 5.11 -10.32 -17.93
N LEU A 612 5.71 -11.46 -17.56
CA LEU A 612 6.24 -11.67 -16.21
C LEU A 612 7.73 -11.32 -16.07
N ASN A 613 8.44 -11.14 -17.20
CA ASN A 613 9.89 -10.91 -17.25
C ASN A 613 10.69 -12.03 -16.55
N VAL A 614 10.27 -13.29 -16.76
CA VAL A 614 10.84 -14.50 -16.13
C VAL A 614 11.63 -15.29 -17.17
N ARG A 615 12.78 -15.85 -16.77
CA ARG A 615 13.58 -16.72 -17.64
C ARG A 615 12.99 -18.14 -17.69
N PRO A 616 13.17 -18.90 -18.78
CA PRO A 616 12.78 -20.31 -18.84
C PRO A 616 13.39 -21.10 -17.67
N GLY A 617 12.63 -22.04 -17.09
CA GLY A 617 13.06 -22.87 -15.96
C GLY A 617 12.90 -22.24 -14.57
N GLN A 618 12.66 -20.91 -14.48
CA GLN A 618 12.41 -20.23 -13.21
C GLN A 618 10.95 -20.40 -12.75
N ALA A 619 10.77 -20.54 -11.43
CA ALA A 619 9.47 -20.67 -10.79
C ALA A 619 8.93 -19.32 -10.28
N VAL A 620 7.66 -19.04 -10.56
CA VAL A 620 6.92 -17.87 -10.08
C VAL A 620 5.52 -18.29 -9.65
N VAL A 621 5.06 -17.76 -8.52
CA VAL A 621 3.70 -17.93 -8.02
C VAL A 621 2.96 -16.60 -8.18
N ILE A 622 1.79 -16.62 -8.80
CA ILE A 622 0.96 -15.42 -9.01
C ILE A 622 -0.34 -15.61 -8.25
N CYS A 623 -0.75 -14.67 -7.41
CA CYS A 623 -1.98 -14.78 -6.62
C CYS A 623 -2.86 -13.53 -6.78
N ASN A 624 -4.09 -13.70 -7.28
CA ASN A 624 -4.98 -12.60 -7.68
C ASN A 624 -4.23 -11.50 -8.46
N GLY A 625 -3.32 -11.95 -9.34
CA GLY A 625 -2.42 -11.17 -10.17
C GLY A 625 -1.24 -10.49 -9.49
N ARG A 626 -1.03 -10.63 -8.16
CA ARG A 626 0.24 -10.29 -7.51
C ARG A 626 1.31 -11.33 -7.86
N VAL A 627 2.47 -10.89 -8.34
CA VAL A 627 3.58 -11.75 -8.74
C VAL A 627 4.55 -11.96 -7.57
N ILE A 628 4.80 -13.22 -7.22
CA ILE A 628 5.72 -13.67 -6.17
C ILE A 628 6.83 -14.50 -6.83
N GLY A 629 8.00 -13.89 -7.02
CA GLY A 629 9.17 -14.51 -7.64
C GLY A 629 9.86 -13.58 -8.65
N PRO A 630 10.84 -14.08 -9.43
CA PRO A 630 11.27 -15.48 -9.52
C PRO A 630 11.88 -16.00 -8.21
N LEU A 631 11.51 -17.23 -7.86
CA LEU A 631 12.04 -17.92 -6.68
C LEU A 631 13.50 -18.33 -6.91
N GLY A 632 14.33 -18.25 -5.87
CA GLY A 632 15.72 -18.71 -5.94
C GLY A 632 15.82 -20.23 -6.06
N ALA A 633 16.93 -20.77 -6.57
CA ALA A 633 17.09 -22.23 -6.79
C ALA A 633 17.06 -23.09 -5.51
N LYS A 634 17.24 -22.47 -4.33
CA LYS A 634 17.19 -23.11 -3.00
C LYS A 634 15.94 -22.69 -2.19
N GLU A 635 15.08 -21.85 -2.77
CA GLU A 635 13.89 -21.31 -2.11
C GLU A 635 12.73 -22.29 -2.33
N ASP A 636 12.26 -22.93 -1.27
CA ASP A 636 11.17 -23.90 -1.31
C ASP A 636 9.85 -23.23 -0.94
N PHE A 637 8.81 -23.47 -1.76
CA PHE A 637 7.44 -23.02 -1.50
C PHE A 637 6.56 -24.22 -1.14
N VAL A 638 6.07 -24.25 0.10
CA VAL A 638 5.45 -25.43 0.74
C VAL A 638 3.94 -25.20 0.95
N GLU A 639 3.19 -26.25 1.32
CA GLU A 639 1.75 -26.20 1.60
C GLU A 639 1.36 -25.08 2.59
N SER A 640 2.15 -24.88 3.64
CA SER A 640 1.94 -23.81 4.62
C SER A 640 2.06 -22.40 4.02
N ASP A 641 2.86 -22.23 2.95
CA ASP A 641 2.98 -20.95 2.26
C ASP A 641 1.72 -20.65 1.43
N PHE A 642 1.09 -21.68 0.84
CA PHE A 642 -0.22 -21.54 0.20
C PHE A 642 -1.33 -21.19 1.20
N LEU A 643 -1.28 -21.77 2.41
CA LEU A 643 -2.20 -21.39 3.50
C LEU A 643 -2.03 -19.92 3.89
N LEU A 644 -0.79 -19.47 4.08
CA LEU A 644 -0.48 -18.08 4.38
C LEU A 644 -0.98 -17.15 3.25
N LEU A 645 -0.72 -17.52 2.00
CA LEU A 645 -1.14 -16.78 0.82
C LEU A 645 -2.66 -16.64 0.72
N SER A 646 -3.39 -17.74 0.92
CA SER A 646 -4.86 -17.79 0.92
C SER A 646 -5.44 -16.86 1.99
N ARG A 647 -4.94 -16.94 3.24
CA ARG A 647 -5.35 -16.08 4.36
C ARG A 647 -5.00 -14.62 4.14
N TYR A 648 -3.81 -14.34 3.63
CA TYR A 648 -3.35 -13.00 3.32
C TYR A 648 -4.24 -12.34 2.28
N VAL A 649 -4.51 -13.02 1.18
CA VAL A 649 -5.32 -12.44 0.08
C VAL A 649 -6.80 -12.32 0.46
N SER A 650 -7.37 -13.30 1.17
CA SER A 650 -8.74 -13.19 1.71
C SER A 650 -8.91 -11.98 2.63
N SER A 651 -8.01 -11.81 3.61
CA SER A 651 -8.10 -10.72 4.59
C SER A 651 -7.79 -9.33 4.03
N THR A 652 -6.98 -9.23 2.97
CA THR A 652 -6.54 -7.94 2.41
C THR A 652 -7.41 -7.41 1.29
N SER A 653 -7.94 -8.27 0.42
CA SER A 653 -8.65 -7.83 -0.79
C SER A 653 -9.85 -8.68 -1.17
N ALA A 654 -9.70 -10.01 -1.19
CA ALA A 654 -10.68 -10.87 -1.86
C ALA A 654 -12.05 -10.86 -1.17
N ASP A 655 -12.10 -10.92 0.16
CA ASP A 655 -13.40 -10.98 0.87
C ASP A 655 -14.18 -9.67 0.72
N ALA A 656 -13.49 -8.51 0.80
CA ALA A 656 -14.10 -7.20 0.60
C ALA A 656 -14.65 -7.02 -0.83
N ILE A 657 -13.87 -7.46 -1.83
CA ILE A 657 -14.29 -7.40 -3.24
C ILE A 657 -15.50 -8.32 -3.49
N ILE A 658 -15.50 -9.53 -2.93
CA ILE A 658 -16.59 -10.49 -3.14
C ILE A 658 -17.89 -10.00 -2.53
N GLN A 659 -17.86 -9.47 -1.30
CA GLN A 659 -19.06 -8.90 -0.67
C GLN A 659 -19.67 -7.80 -1.56
N MET A 660 -18.84 -6.90 -2.08
CA MET A 660 -19.28 -5.84 -2.99
C MET A 660 -19.85 -6.37 -4.32
N LEU A 661 -19.19 -7.36 -4.94
CA LEU A 661 -19.67 -7.95 -6.19
C LEU A 661 -20.99 -8.71 -6.00
N LEU A 662 -21.21 -9.34 -4.85
CA LEU A 662 -22.45 -10.02 -4.48
C LEU A 662 -23.60 -9.02 -4.26
N GLU A 663 -23.35 -7.92 -3.54
CA GLU A 663 -24.34 -6.85 -3.32
C GLU A 663 -24.87 -6.25 -4.63
N VAL A 664 -23.97 -6.09 -5.61
CA VAL A 664 -24.27 -5.44 -6.89
C VAL A 664 -24.98 -6.39 -7.88
N LYS A 665 -25.15 -7.68 -7.54
CA LYS A 665 -25.66 -8.72 -8.47
C LYS A 665 -25.03 -8.57 -9.85
N ALA A 666 -23.69 -8.41 -9.92
CA ALA A 666 -23.00 -8.32 -11.19
C ALA A 666 -23.32 -9.59 -11.99
N GLN A 667 -24.28 -9.49 -12.92
CA GLN A 667 -24.62 -10.58 -13.82
C GLN A 667 -23.42 -10.68 -14.75
N GLY A 668 -22.59 -11.70 -14.52
CA GLY A 668 -21.42 -11.95 -15.33
C GLY A 668 -21.79 -11.86 -16.80
N LYS A 669 -21.14 -10.96 -17.54
CA LYS A 669 -21.20 -11.00 -19.01
C LYS A 669 -20.75 -12.40 -19.43
N GLN A 670 -21.50 -12.99 -20.37
CA GLN A 670 -21.25 -14.24 -21.11
C GLN A 670 -20.00 -15.04 -20.70
N GLY A 671 -20.18 -16.13 -19.94
CA GLY A 671 -19.19 -17.22 -19.80
C GLY A 671 -18.06 -17.05 -18.78
N ARG A 672 -17.99 -15.97 -17.99
CA ARG A 672 -16.91 -15.75 -17.00
C ARG A 672 -17.37 -15.99 -15.55
N THR A 673 -16.49 -16.52 -14.72
CA THR A 673 -16.79 -16.83 -13.31
C THR A 673 -16.59 -15.60 -12.41
N LEU A 674 -17.29 -15.51 -11.27
CA LEU A 674 -17.07 -14.42 -10.29
C LEU A 674 -15.60 -14.32 -9.87
N SER A 675 -14.91 -15.47 -9.79
CA SER A 675 -13.48 -15.52 -9.46
C SER A 675 -12.61 -14.78 -10.48
N ASP A 676 -12.99 -14.75 -11.76
CA ASP A 676 -12.26 -13.98 -12.78
C ASP A 676 -12.42 -12.48 -12.53
N TYR A 677 -13.63 -12.04 -12.17
CA TYR A 677 -13.90 -10.66 -11.77
C TYR A 677 -13.12 -10.25 -10.52
N VAL A 678 -12.98 -11.15 -9.54
CA VAL A 678 -12.17 -10.88 -8.33
C VAL A 678 -10.70 -10.66 -8.71
N VAL A 679 -10.12 -11.49 -9.58
CA VAL A 679 -8.74 -11.31 -10.06
C VAL A 679 -8.61 -9.99 -10.81
N GLY A 680 -9.46 -9.75 -11.80
CA GLY A 680 -9.44 -8.52 -12.61
C GLY A 680 -9.55 -7.27 -11.74
N ALA A 681 -10.50 -7.23 -10.82
CA ALA A 681 -10.67 -6.07 -9.97
C ALA A 681 -9.51 -5.90 -8.97
N THR A 682 -9.02 -6.98 -8.36
CA THR A 682 -7.86 -6.93 -7.45
C THR A 682 -6.62 -6.38 -8.17
N THR A 683 -6.35 -6.86 -9.38
CA THR A 683 -5.21 -6.39 -10.18
C THR A 683 -5.32 -4.92 -10.57
N VAL A 684 -6.48 -4.47 -11.05
CA VAL A 684 -6.68 -3.07 -11.46
C VAL A 684 -6.50 -2.14 -10.27
N LEU A 685 -7.03 -2.51 -9.09
CA LEU A 685 -6.93 -1.70 -7.89
C LEU A 685 -5.50 -1.59 -7.34
N LEU A 686 -4.75 -2.70 -7.36
CA LEU A 686 -3.42 -2.80 -6.73
C LEU A 686 -2.23 -2.56 -7.67
N SER A 687 -2.40 -2.72 -9.00
CA SER A 687 -1.29 -2.60 -9.97
C SER A 687 -0.72 -1.19 -10.15
N GLN A 688 -1.51 -0.15 -9.82
CA GLN A 688 -1.13 1.25 -10.05
C GLN A 688 -0.68 1.94 -8.74
N GLY A 689 -0.02 1.20 -7.85
CA GLY A 689 0.56 1.69 -6.60
C GLY A 689 -0.37 1.59 -5.38
N ALA A 690 0.18 1.92 -4.21
CA ALA A 690 -0.52 1.82 -2.93
C ALA A 690 -1.84 2.61 -2.95
N ALA A 691 -2.89 2.01 -2.36
CA ALA A 691 -4.16 2.72 -2.17
C ALA A 691 -3.92 3.97 -1.32
N LYS A 692 -4.19 5.15 -1.88
CA LYS A 692 -4.25 6.40 -1.13
C LYS A 692 -5.53 6.35 -0.28
N SER A 693 -5.48 6.86 0.96
CA SER A 693 -6.70 6.96 1.80
C SER A 693 -7.73 7.82 1.09
N ARG A 694 -8.95 7.32 1.01
CA ARG A 694 -10.08 8.06 0.48
C ARG A 694 -10.95 8.52 1.63
N LEU A 695 -11.43 9.74 1.53
CA LEU A 695 -12.36 10.32 2.46
C LEU A 695 -13.78 10.13 1.91
N GLU A 696 -14.59 9.39 2.66
CA GLU A 696 -16.04 9.37 2.40
C GLU A 696 -16.65 10.66 2.92
N LEU A 697 -17.37 11.36 2.03
CA LEU A 697 -18.02 12.61 2.40
C LEU A 697 -19.28 12.33 3.21
N PRO A 698 -19.50 13.05 4.31
CA PRO A 698 -20.73 12.94 5.06
C PRO A 698 -21.91 13.51 4.29
N ALA A 699 -23.11 13.20 4.77
CA ALA A 699 -24.36 13.71 4.20
C ALA A 699 -24.49 15.23 4.43
N LEU A 700 -23.90 16.01 3.54
CA LEU A 700 -24.00 17.46 3.50
C LEU A 700 -25.34 17.89 2.90
N VAL A 701 -25.89 19.01 3.39
CA VAL A 701 -27.10 19.60 2.82
C VAL A 701 -26.72 20.31 1.52
N SER A 702 -27.52 20.10 0.46
CA SER A 702 -27.18 20.53 -0.91
C SER A 702 -28.30 21.33 -1.61
N ASP A 703 -29.20 21.95 -0.85
CA ASP A 703 -30.36 22.62 -1.43
C ASP A 703 -30.01 24.05 -1.86
N SER A 704 -29.17 24.74 -1.09
CA SER A 704 -28.97 26.17 -1.23
C SER A 704 -27.54 26.67 -1.26
N SER A 705 -26.53 25.87 -0.92
CA SER A 705 -25.11 26.27 -0.90
C SER A 705 -24.22 25.57 -1.93
N THR A 706 -24.78 24.60 -2.65
CA THR A 706 -24.02 23.75 -3.57
C THR A 706 -24.22 24.10 -5.03
N VAL A 707 -23.15 23.95 -5.81
CA VAL A 707 -23.21 24.00 -7.27
C VAL A 707 -22.94 22.61 -7.83
N HIS A 708 -23.89 22.11 -8.62
CA HIS A 708 -23.81 20.81 -9.28
C HIS A 708 -23.57 21.01 -10.77
N LEU A 709 -22.46 20.49 -11.27
CA LEU A 709 -22.08 20.51 -12.68
C LEU A 709 -21.85 19.07 -13.15
N SER A 710 -22.23 18.78 -14.39
CA SER A 710 -22.04 17.47 -15.00
C SER A 710 -21.55 17.66 -16.42
N SER A 711 -20.48 16.96 -16.76
CA SER A 711 -19.99 16.76 -18.12
C SER A 711 -19.96 15.28 -18.46
N GLN A 712 -20.94 14.53 -17.96
CA GLN A 712 -21.03 13.08 -18.13
C GLN A 712 -21.37 12.71 -19.58
N VAL A 713 -20.70 11.68 -20.09
CA VAL A 713 -21.04 11.00 -21.34
C VAL A 713 -21.72 9.69 -20.97
N GLU A 714 -22.86 9.38 -21.59
CA GLU A 714 -23.58 8.13 -21.29
C GLU A 714 -22.72 6.91 -21.65
N GLY A 715 -22.61 5.98 -20.70
CA GLY A 715 -21.84 4.74 -20.88
C GLY A 715 -20.35 4.85 -20.60
N GLU A 716 -19.79 6.04 -20.34
CA GLU A 716 -18.38 6.21 -20.01
C GLU A 716 -18.15 6.41 -18.50
N PRO A 717 -17.01 5.95 -17.95
CA PRO A 717 -16.63 6.25 -16.58
C PRO A 717 -16.34 7.75 -16.41
N TYR A 718 -16.82 8.34 -15.32
CA TYR A 718 -16.63 9.77 -15.03
C TYR A 718 -15.93 10.01 -13.68
N LEU A 719 -15.16 11.08 -13.57
CA LEU A 719 -14.54 11.51 -12.31
C LEU A 719 -15.59 12.16 -11.39
N ASP A 720 -15.68 11.73 -10.13
CA ASP A 720 -16.48 12.43 -9.10
C ASP A 720 -15.58 13.45 -8.38
N ILE A 721 -15.78 14.72 -8.71
CA ILE A 721 -14.99 15.84 -8.19
C ILE A 721 -15.84 16.59 -7.18
N VAL A 722 -15.36 16.71 -5.95
CA VAL A 722 -16.01 17.49 -4.90
C VAL A 722 -15.07 18.59 -4.44
N GLY A 723 -15.45 19.85 -4.62
CA GLY A 723 -14.69 20.98 -4.09
C GLY A 723 -15.35 21.53 -2.83
N ILE A 724 -14.61 21.68 -1.74
CA ILE A 724 -15.02 22.41 -0.54
C ILE A 724 -14.17 23.67 -0.50
N VAL A 725 -14.79 24.83 -0.74
CA VAL A 725 -14.03 26.06 -0.93
C VAL A 725 -14.84 27.30 -0.58
N ASP A 726 -14.19 28.30 0.01
CA ASP A 726 -14.73 29.66 0.05
C ASP A 726 -14.30 30.41 -1.24
N PRO A 727 -15.23 30.96 -2.03
CA PRO A 727 -14.94 31.73 -3.25
C PRO A 727 -13.88 32.83 -3.12
N LEU A 728 -13.67 33.34 -1.90
CA LEU A 728 -12.75 34.46 -1.63
C LEU A 728 -11.39 34.01 -1.10
N THR A 729 -10.98 32.77 -1.37
CA THR A 729 -9.68 32.22 -0.95
C THR A 729 -8.70 32.10 -2.12
N ARG A 730 -7.41 31.90 -1.80
CA ARG A 730 -6.38 31.61 -2.79
C ARG A 730 -6.63 30.28 -3.49
N GLY A 731 -6.98 29.24 -2.73
CA GLY A 731 -7.34 27.94 -3.30
C GLY A 731 -8.51 28.01 -4.30
N ALA A 732 -9.49 28.90 -4.11
CA ALA A 732 -10.58 29.10 -5.08
C ALA A 732 -10.08 29.56 -6.46
N GLN A 733 -9.05 30.42 -6.49
CA GLN A 733 -8.48 30.93 -7.74
C GLN A 733 -7.89 29.81 -8.60
N LEU A 734 -7.23 28.84 -7.95
CA LEU A 734 -6.65 27.67 -8.59
C LEU A 734 -7.71 26.63 -8.94
N MET A 735 -8.60 26.31 -7.98
CA MET A 735 -9.63 25.29 -8.14
C MET A 735 -10.57 25.60 -9.31
N ALA A 736 -11.02 26.84 -9.45
CA ALA A 736 -11.92 27.24 -10.54
C ALA A 736 -11.30 26.97 -11.92
N SER A 737 -10.02 27.33 -12.09
CA SER A 737 -9.30 27.15 -13.36
C SER A 737 -8.99 25.68 -13.63
N LEU A 738 -8.53 24.94 -12.61
CA LEU A 738 -8.19 23.52 -12.74
C LEU A 738 -9.43 22.66 -13.05
N VAL A 739 -10.50 22.80 -12.27
CA VAL A 739 -11.73 22.03 -12.47
C VAL A 739 -12.36 22.37 -13.82
N SER A 740 -12.34 23.63 -14.25
CA SER A 740 -12.82 24.02 -15.58
C SER A 740 -12.03 23.35 -16.70
N THR A 741 -10.72 23.20 -16.57
CA THR A 741 -9.89 22.50 -17.55
C THR A 741 -10.17 21.00 -17.54
N VAL A 742 -10.24 20.37 -16.36
CA VAL A 742 -10.53 18.94 -16.24
C VAL A 742 -11.90 18.59 -16.83
N MET A 743 -12.93 19.41 -16.58
CA MET A 743 -14.26 19.21 -17.15
C MET A 743 -14.31 19.25 -18.68
N LYS A 744 -13.37 19.95 -19.33
CA LYS A 744 -13.29 19.99 -20.81
C LYS A 744 -12.59 18.76 -21.39
N VAL A 745 -11.71 18.12 -20.62
CA VAL A 745 -10.85 17.03 -21.09
C VAL A 745 -11.40 15.66 -20.69
N LEU A 746 -12.01 15.54 -19.51
CA LEU A 746 -12.47 14.27 -18.94
C LEU A 746 -13.94 14.35 -18.51
N PRO A 747 -14.73 13.29 -18.78
CA PRO A 747 -16.08 13.17 -18.22
C PRO A 747 -16.04 13.28 -16.71
N SER A 748 -16.81 14.20 -16.15
CA SER A 748 -16.75 14.51 -14.72
C SER A 748 -18.08 14.98 -14.16
N LYS A 749 -18.30 14.66 -12.89
CA LYS A 749 -19.41 15.14 -12.06
C LYS A 749 -18.80 16.01 -10.98
N VAL A 750 -19.12 17.30 -10.98
CA VAL A 750 -18.56 18.27 -10.04
C VAL A 750 -19.62 18.71 -9.04
N ARG A 751 -19.27 18.68 -7.75
CA ARG A 751 -20.07 19.21 -6.65
C ARG A 751 -19.23 20.21 -5.86
N LEU A 752 -19.59 21.49 -5.91
CA LEU A 752 -18.90 22.54 -5.16
C LEU A 752 -19.71 22.92 -3.93
N TYR A 753 -19.15 22.72 -2.74
CA TYR A 753 -19.69 23.16 -1.47
C TYR A 753 -19.01 24.48 -1.08
N MET A 754 -19.80 25.55 -0.99
CA MET A 754 -19.32 26.87 -0.62
C MET A 754 -19.12 26.94 0.90
N ASN A 755 -17.87 26.86 1.36
CA ASN A 755 -17.53 26.86 2.78
C ASN A 755 -17.23 28.26 3.33
N CYS A 756 -18.14 29.21 3.13
CA CYS A 756 -17.88 30.64 3.31
C CYS A 756 -17.58 31.09 4.75
N VAL A 757 -16.54 31.89 4.95
CA VAL A 757 -16.29 32.57 6.24
C VAL A 757 -17.46 33.51 6.58
N GLU A 758 -18.04 33.37 7.79
CA GLU A 758 -19.22 34.15 8.22
C GLU A 758 -18.93 35.65 8.39
N LYS A 759 -17.73 36.00 8.89
CA LYS A 759 -17.36 37.39 9.20
C LYS A 759 -15.89 37.65 8.92
N HIS A 760 -15.62 38.44 7.89
CA HIS A 760 -14.27 38.96 7.67
C HIS A 760 -13.99 40.18 8.54
N SER A 761 -12.81 40.19 9.17
CA SER A 761 -12.27 41.35 9.88
C SER A 761 -11.48 42.28 8.95
N GLU A 762 -10.93 41.73 7.87
CA GLU A 762 -10.12 42.42 6.88
C GLU A 762 -10.43 41.90 5.46
N MET A 763 -9.89 42.54 4.42
CA MET A 763 -10.11 42.04 3.06
C MET A 763 -9.46 40.67 2.87
N PRO A 764 -10.23 39.65 2.41
CA PRO A 764 -9.73 38.28 2.29
C PRO A 764 -8.65 38.15 1.20
N MET A 765 -8.80 38.89 0.10
CA MET A 765 -7.84 38.89 -1.01
C MET A 765 -7.44 40.33 -1.38
N LYS A 766 -6.13 40.55 -1.54
CA LYS A 766 -5.53 41.85 -1.87
C LYS A 766 -4.78 41.82 -3.21
N SER A 767 -4.72 40.68 -3.88
CA SER A 767 -3.96 40.45 -5.11
C SER A 767 -4.86 40.08 -6.29
N PHE A 768 -4.37 40.37 -7.49
CA PHE A 768 -4.90 39.85 -8.75
C PHE A 768 -4.16 38.56 -9.10
N PHE A 769 -4.87 37.58 -9.68
CA PHE A 769 -4.27 36.28 -10.01
C PHE A 769 -4.68 35.81 -11.40
N ARG A 770 -3.77 35.12 -12.10
CA ARG A 770 -4.07 34.43 -13.35
C ARG A 770 -3.36 33.09 -13.33
N TYR A 771 -4.14 32.03 -13.52
CA TYR A 771 -3.60 30.70 -13.69
C TYR A 771 -3.37 30.43 -15.18
N VAL A 772 -2.17 29.98 -15.52
CA VAL A 772 -1.79 29.72 -16.90
C VAL A 772 -1.92 28.22 -17.16
N LEU A 773 -3.10 27.81 -17.62
CA LEU A 773 -3.39 26.43 -18.02
C LEU A 773 -4.37 26.44 -19.19
N ALA A 774 -4.00 25.79 -20.28
CA ALA A 774 -4.86 25.54 -21.42
C ALA A 774 -5.34 24.07 -21.40
N SER A 775 -6.56 23.81 -21.90
CA SER A 775 -7.06 22.45 -22.06
C SER A 775 -6.42 21.72 -23.23
N GLU A 776 -6.02 22.47 -24.26
CA GLU A 776 -5.47 21.97 -25.51
C GLU A 776 -4.34 22.90 -25.98
N PRO A 777 -3.38 22.39 -26.79
CA PRO A 777 -2.37 23.23 -27.40
C PRO A 777 -3.00 24.19 -28.43
N GLU A 778 -2.73 25.49 -28.28
CA GLU A 778 -3.19 26.52 -29.21
C GLU A 778 -2.13 26.79 -30.29
N PHE A 779 -2.55 26.88 -31.55
CA PHE A 779 -1.67 27.17 -32.69
C PHE A 779 -2.08 28.46 -33.38
N GLU A 780 -1.10 29.24 -33.81
CA GLU A 780 -1.36 30.49 -34.53
C GLU A 780 -1.82 30.17 -35.97
N PRO A 781 -2.97 30.71 -36.43
CA PRO A 781 -3.56 30.34 -37.72
C PRO A 781 -2.67 30.66 -38.93
N GLU A 782 -1.87 31.72 -38.84
CA GLU A 782 -1.06 32.20 -39.97
C GLU A 782 0.28 31.48 -40.10
N THR A 783 0.90 31.13 -38.97
CA THR A 783 2.25 30.54 -38.94
C THR A 783 2.24 29.04 -38.66
N GLY A 784 1.14 28.49 -38.13
CA GLY A 784 1.06 27.12 -37.63
C GLY A 784 1.94 26.86 -36.40
N SER A 785 2.53 27.90 -35.81
CA SER A 785 3.40 27.77 -34.65
C SER A 785 2.60 27.67 -33.34
N LEU A 786 3.16 26.96 -32.36
CA LEU A 786 2.53 26.81 -31.05
C LEU A 786 2.50 28.18 -30.33
N VAL A 787 1.31 28.60 -29.89
CA VAL A 787 1.13 29.82 -29.11
C VAL A 787 1.71 29.59 -27.72
N ALA A 788 2.69 30.41 -27.35
CA ALA A 788 3.27 30.35 -26.01
C ALA A 788 2.21 30.74 -24.97
N PRO A 789 2.05 29.96 -23.89
CA PRO A 789 1.11 30.29 -22.83
C PRO A 789 1.58 31.55 -22.09
N VAL A 790 0.71 32.55 -21.96
CA VAL A 790 1.02 33.86 -21.34
C VAL A 790 -0.07 34.25 -20.35
N ALA A 791 0.33 34.71 -19.16
CA ALA A 791 -0.57 35.35 -18.21
C ALA A 791 -0.87 36.79 -18.67
N LYS A 792 -2.14 37.08 -19.00
CA LYS A 792 -2.59 38.41 -19.40
C LYS A 792 -3.50 39.01 -18.33
N PHE A 793 -3.13 40.18 -17.82
CA PHE A 793 -3.96 40.97 -16.91
C PHE A 793 -4.54 42.15 -17.68
N LEU A 794 -5.87 42.22 -17.75
CA LEU A 794 -6.60 43.29 -18.43
C LEU A 794 -7.35 44.11 -17.39
N HIS A 795 -7.50 45.40 -17.64
CA HIS A 795 -8.27 46.33 -16.80
C HIS A 795 -7.80 46.38 -15.34
N LEU A 796 -6.49 46.37 -15.12
CA LEU A 796 -5.92 46.61 -13.79
C LEU A 796 -6.07 48.10 -13.39
N PRO A 797 -6.21 48.39 -12.09
CA PRO A 797 -6.26 49.76 -11.58
C PRO A 797 -4.94 50.48 -11.82
N THR A 798 -4.98 51.75 -12.23
CA THR A 798 -3.81 52.46 -12.75
C THR A 798 -3.01 53.23 -11.69
N GLU A 799 -3.68 53.65 -10.62
CA GLU A 799 -3.07 54.42 -9.53
C GLU A 799 -2.24 53.63 -8.50
N PRO A 800 -2.69 52.45 -8.02
CA PRO A 800 -1.96 51.72 -6.98
C PRO A 800 -0.66 51.11 -7.53
N ILE A 801 0.33 50.98 -6.65
CA ILE A 801 1.56 50.25 -6.95
C ILE A 801 1.26 48.75 -6.85
N LEU A 802 1.61 48.02 -7.90
CA LEU A 802 1.43 46.57 -8.02
C LEU A 802 2.81 45.89 -8.07
N THR A 803 2.90 44.71 -7.47
CA THR A 803 4.11 43.88 -7.50
C THR A 803 3.80 42.58 -8.24
N MET A 804 4.64 42.19 -9.19
CA MET A 804 4.49 40.93 -9.91
C MET A 804 5.07 39.77 -9.10
N GLY A 805 4.19 38.93 -8.55
CA GLY A 805 4.57 37.65 -7.95
C GLY A 805 4.37 36.49 -8.93
N LEU A 806 5.33 35.55 -8.97
CA LEU A 806 5.19 34.28 -9.68
C LEU A 806 4.94 33.16 -8.67
N LYS A 807 3.78 32.52 -8.72
CA LYS A 807 3.52 31.27 -8.00
C LYS A 807 3.96 30.11 -8.90
N ILE A 808 5.01 29.41 -8.49
CA ILE A 808 5.63 28.30 -9.23
C ILE A 808 5.61 27.03 -8.37
N PRO A 809 5.66 25.84 -8.98
CA PRO A 809 5.91 24.60 -8.25
C PRO A 809 7.20 24.69 -7.43
N GLU A 810 7.24 24.06 -6.25
CA GLU A 810 8.36 24.16 -5.30
C GLU A 810 9.70 23.64 -5.88
N ASN A 811 9.64 22.71 -6.83
CA ASN A 811 10.81 22.15 -7.49
C ASN A 811 11.38 23.05 -8.60
N TRP A 812 10.75 24.18 -8.92
CA TRP A 812 11.22 25.07 -10.00
C TRP A 812 12.02 26.24 -9.47
N LEU A 813 13.18 26.50 -10.08
CA LEU A 813 13.93 27.73 -9.87
C LEU A 813 13.74 28.65 -11.08
N VAL A 814 12.88 29.65 -10.91
CA VAL A 814 12.54 30.60 -11.97
C VAL A 814 13.28 31.91 -11.75
N GLY A 815 13.84 32.45 -12.83
CA GLY A 815 14.48 33.77 -12.84
C GLY A 815 13.86 34.68 -13.89
N LEU A 816 13.83 35.98 -13.61
CA LEU A 816 13.50 36.99 -14.61
C LEU A 816 14.63 37.08 -15.64
N VAL A 817 14.29 37.04 -16.94
CA VAL A 817 15.27 37.11 -18.04
C VAL A 817 15.20 38.46 -18.74
N ARG A 818 13.98 38.96 -19.00
CA ARG A 818 13.78 40.20 -19.75
C ARG A 818 12.59 40.97 -19.21
N SER A 819 12.83 42.16 -18.71
CA SER A 819 11.81 43.20 -18.57
C SER A 819 12.47 44.57 -18.63
N PRO A 820 11.93 45.54 -19.37
CA PRO A 820 12.39 46.92 -19.34
C PRO A 820 11.83 47.70 -18.14
N TYR A 821 10.94 47.11 -17.34
CA TYR A 821 10.23 47.74 -16.24
C TYR A 821 10.68 47.16 -14.89
N ASP A 822 10.53 47.94 -13.81
CA ASP A 822 10.63 47.42 -12.44
C ASP A 822 9.35 46.65 -12.10
N LEU A 823 9.46 45.33 -11.96
CA LEU A 823 8.33 44.45 -11.70
C LEU A 823 7.93 44.38 -10.23
N ASP A 824 8.74 44.95 -9.33
CA ASP A 824 8.40 45.04 -7.91
C ASP A 824 7.51 46.26 -7.63
N ASN A 825 7.65 47.34 -8.42
CA ASN A 825 6.94 48.62 -8.26
C ASN A 825 6.24 49.07 -9.54
N ILE A 826 5.25 48.31 -10.00
CA ILE A 826 4.50 48.60 -11.22
C ILE A 826 3.40 49.62 -10.92
N ARG A 827 3.53 50.82 -11.48
CA ARG A 827 2.46 51.84 -11.47
C ARG A 827 2.03 52.15 -12.90
N LEU A 828 0.86 51.67 -13.30
CA LEU A 828 0.42 51.72 -14.70
C LEU A 828 0.16 53.15 -15.20
N LYS A 829 -0.13 54.11 -14.31
CA LYS A 829 -0.22 55.54 -14.66
C LYS A 829 1.08 56.10 -15.24
N ASP A 830 2.21 55.56 -14.81
CA ASP A 830 3.55 56.05 -15.18
C ASP A 830 4.09 55.35 -16.44
N VAL A 831 3.31 54.46 -17.06
CA VAL A 831 3.70 53.68 -18.25
C VAL A 831 2.74 54.02 -19.41
N GLU A 832 3.28 54.46 -20.55
CA GLU A 832 2.48 54.82 -21.73
C GLU A 832 1.86 53.61 -22.46
N GLY A 833 2.29 52.38 -22.13
CA GLY A 833 1.85 51.14 -22.77
C GLY A 833 1.74 49.95 -21.80
N GLY A 834 1.54 48.75 -22.34
CA GLY A 834 1.43 47.53 -21.55
C GLY A 834 2.77 47.10 -20.93
N VAL A 835 2.74 46.71 -19.66
CA VAL A 835 3.90 46.15 -18.96
C VAL A 835 4.07 44.68 -19.36
N TYR A 836 5.30 44.27 -19.67
CA TYR A 836 5.63 42.89 -20.01
C TYR A 836 6.92 42.44 -19.33
N GLY A 837 6.96 41.15 -18.99
CA GLY A 837 8.12 40.48 -18.41
C GLY A 837 8.19 39.04 -18.90
N LYS A 838 9.41 38.57 -19.17
CA LYS A 838 9.69 37.18 -19.53
C LYS A 838 10.56 36.54 -18.45
N SER A 839 10.06 35.44 -17.91
CA SER A 839 10.75 34.61 -16.94
C SER A 839 11.13 33.26 -17.56
N GLU A 840 12.15 32.62 -17.03
CA GLU A 840 12.64 31.32 -17.48
C GLU A 840 12.87 30.40 -16.28
N VAL A 841 12.50 29.14 -16.44
CA VAL A 841 12.83 28.08 -15.49
C VAL A 841 14.31 27.73 -15.70
N ARG A 842 15.19 28.17 -14.80
CA ARG A 842 16.64 27.94 -14.91
C ARG A 842 17.02 26.52 -14.53
N ARG A 843 16.38 25.96 -13.51
CA ARG A 843 16.62 24.61 -13.00
C ARG A 843 15.33 24.00 -12.46
N VAL A 844 15.22 22.68 -12.60
CA VAL A 844 14.23 21.86 -11.91
C VAL A 844 14.98 20.99 -10.91
N LEU A 845 14.67 21.13 -9.63
CA LEU A 845 15.25 20.32 -8.56
C LEU A 845 14.62 18.93 -8.61
N ARG A 846 15.45 17.90 -8.76
CA ARG A 846 15.01 16.51 -8.52
C ARG A 846 15.03 16.30 -7.01
N CYS A 847 13.85 16.12 -6.42
CA CYS A 847 13.72 15.65 -5.05
C CYS A 847 13.89 14.13 -5.03
#